data_AF-A0A0E0J427-F1
#
_entry.id   AF-A0A0E0J427-F1
#
_cell.length_a   1.000
_cell.length_b   1.000
_cell.length_c   1.000
_cell.angle_alpha   90.00
_cell.angle_beta   90.00
_cell.angle_gamma   90.00
#
_symmetry.space_group_name_H-M   'P 1'
#
loop_
_entity.id
_entity.type
_entity.pdbx_description
1 polymer ?
#
loop_
_entity_poly.entity_id
_entity_poly.type
_entity_poly.pdbx_seq_one_letter_code
_entity_poly.pdbx_strand_id
1 'polypeptide(L)'
;MHLREVIMESLVSASHGAMGSLRAKLQKIQLEDWGPRGVVKDEIEQLRTNLGSTHDDLIKLSEVQDPPNAARYWMKDVRELSYDMDDWIDHFIQLNGDVKNDWIGKISGFKARWEERLGTDEQRQLVVSIVGVQGVGKTTLAQKIWHKFGGQFEYRAFVQTAKKPDMRGILRNMLTQVNPSQPTDACEVHRLYGIRIIITTTVEDIAMACCNYQAEHIFKMEPLSSDLSKKLFLDVVLGSGKECPEQFNSVLDEITGKCGGLPLALISVANIVSSQPETLKHWELVKYFLRNNLGTNPTPEEILKAVLEHCYSSLPHYLKTCLMYLSVYPENYMILKDDLVKQWAAEGFVSAKEGKDVVEVGGNYFDELVNLGLIQHMDLDYNDEMLYVVPHMVLDLITRKSIEDNFVIVINYSQTKVRLSEKVRRLSLHFGSATNATTPTSINLSQVRSLSFVGLFNRMPSIKDFKFLRVAILHTLGDNRSRCFNLTAICALFQLIYLQIRCNVDVKLPHKMDHLTQLETLEINAAVPSDVMRIPSLLYLQPEREKKLHTRLELLPIPRLPQWIQQPQKLSCLKIMVGELHRSDIGVLAGLPALTVLCVYIRQPTAESFIIERGTFPVLKYFEFMCDVILFLEFQEEAMPNLRRLKVGFNAHKGQKYGNMLAGIQHLLNLKEIARKIGAATDADESDKRAAEYAFHCAISKHPCCRNFDVRRVDQVDEDYSPSEIQEWDQDKDSSSEQQWTPKKQPEELENESKDSGIAQVSIQPEIHLSPRLKSGSTSASGNIIQIELHQRSVMLGDVTIQFLENITDHFSEECIVGIGRYGNVYKGVLENGEEIAVKKLNRKLSLDAVQFKNELVNLMNVQHQNTVQLIGYCYETRDQVEERAVCFEYLPRGSLDKYLSDESAGLDWCTRYKIIKGICDGVNYLHNGRQEGIYHLDLKPGNILLDKNYIPKIADFGLSRLLGIPSFDHITEKHIGTDGYTPPEYVETGRISEKFDVFSLGLMIIEIMTGHKKQSKRGEMSSKQFIDVIHENWKKRWQQATPMYTTEELDRLQLQVKICIEMALQCVEPEQLKRPTMLEVVSRLDDMFQNRSLSPVTSIF
;
A
#
# COMPACT_ATOMS: atom_id res chain seq x y z
N MET A 1 38.28 9.09 -38.00
CA MET A 1 38.84 7.75 -37.74
C MET A 1 40.11 7.87 -36.91
N HIS A 2 41.17 8.50 -37.42
CA HIS A 2 42.44 8.75 -36.70
C HIS A 2 42.34 9.20 -35.22
N LEU A 3 41.40 10.09 -34.88
CA LEU A 3 41.24 10.52 -33.48
C LEU A 3 40.81 9.38 -32.52
N ARG A 4 40.22 8.29 -33.03
CA ARG A 4 39.92 7.07 -32.23
C ARG A 4 41.13 6.15 -32.12
N GLU A 5 41.96 6.04 -33.16
CA GLU A 5 43.17 5.21 -33.14
C GLU A 5 44.19 5.76 -32.12
N VAL A 6 44.43 7.08 -32.13
CA VAL A 6 45.37 7.74 -31.19
C VAL A 6 44.90 7.62 -29.72
N ILE A 7 43.59 7.67 -29.46
CA ILE A 7 43.04 7.46 -28.10
C ILE A 7 43.15 5.98 -27.68
N MET A 8 43.02 5.03 -28.62
CA MET A 8 43.18 3.60 -28.34
C MET A 8 44.61 3.22 -27.94
N GLU A 9 45.63 3.65 -28.72
CA GLU A 9 47.04 3.39 -28.38
C GLU A 9 47.40 3.99 -27.00
N SER A 10 46.87 5.17 -26.68
CA SER A 10 47.05 5.83 -25.39
C SER A 10 46.47 5.05 -24.21
N LEU A 11 45.24 4.52 -24.32
CA LEU A 11 44.58 3.81 -23.22
C LEU A 11 45.25 2.45 -22.92
N VAL A 12 45.65 1.75 -23.98
CA VAL A 12 46.30 0.44 -23.93
C VAL A 12 47.70 0.55 -23.32
N SER A 13 48.49 1.53 -23.78
CA SER A 13 49.83 1.82 -23.24
C SER A 13 49.82 2.15 -21.74
N ALA A 14 48.87 3.00 -21.30
CA ALA A 14 48.75 3.38 -19.88
C ALA A 14 48.40 2.20 -18.96
N SER A 15 47.51 1.32 -19.41
CA SER A 15 47.04 0.17 -18.62
C SER A 15 48.11 -0.93 -18.52
N HIS A 16 48.87 -1.14 -19.60
CA HIS A 16 50.06 -2.01 -19.59
C HIS A 16 51.15 -1.49 -18.63
N GLY A 17 51.39 -0.17 -18.61
CA GLY A 17 52.38 0.48 -17.74
C GLY A 17 52.09 0.31 -16.24
N ALA A 18 50.84 0.49 -15.81
CA ALA A 18 50.44 0.33 -14.40
C ALA A 18 50.67 -1.11 -13.90
N MET A 19 50.16 -2.10 -14.63
CA MET A 19 50.38 -3.53 -14.35
C MET A 19 51.86 -3.93 -14.36
N GLY A 20 52.67 -3.32 -15.24
CA GLY A 20 54.12 -3.53 -15.29
C GLY A 20 54.84 -3.08 -14.01
N SER A 21 54.43 -1.95 -13.42
CA SER A 21 54.96 -1.44 -12.14
C SER A 21 54.66 -2.40 -10.99
N LEU A 22 53.39 -2.78 -10.83
CA LEU A 22 52.91 -3.69 -9.79
C LEU A 22 53.65 -5.04 -9.85
N ARG A 23 53.82 -5.61 -11.05
CA ARG A 23 54.60 -6.84 -11.29
C ARG A 23 56.05 -6.69 -10.85
N ALA A 24 56.70 -5.54 -11.12
CA ALA A 24 58.08 -5.27 -10.73
C ALA A 24 58.25 -5.06 -9.21
N LYS A 25 57.28 -4.45 -8.52
CA LYS A 25 57.23 -4.36 -7.06
C LYS A 25 57.06 -5.74 -6.42
N LEU A 26 56.09 -6.53 -6.85
CA LEU A 26 55.88 -7.91 -6.39
C LEU A 26 57.11 -8.80 -6.62
N GLN A 27 57.86 -8.59 -7.71
CA GLN A 27 59.11 -9.32 -7.96
C GLN A 27 60.26 -8.96 -7.01
N LYS A 28 60.25 -7.79 -6.37
CA LYS A 28 61.29 -7.33 -5.42
C LYS A 28 61.11 -7.88 -4.01
N ILE A 29 59.97 -8.46 -3.66
CA ILE A 29 59.72 -9.04 -2.34
C ILE A 29 60.57 -10.31 -2.18
N GLN A 30 61.70 -10.20 -1.46
CA GLN A 30 62.55 -11.35 -1.14
C GLN A 30 61.94 -12.16 0.02
N LEU A 31 61.57 -13.40 -0.28
CA LEU A 31 60.90 -14.33 0.64
C LEU A 31 61.85 -15.06 1.61
N GLU A 32 63.06 -14.52 1.86
CA GLU A 32 64.10 -15.20 2.67
C GLU A 32 64.30 -14.59 4.07
N ASP A 33 63.93 -13.32 4.32
CA ASP A 33 63.92 -12.72 5.67
C ASP A 33 62.62 -13.02 6.47
N TRP A 34 61.67 -13.73 5.87
CA TRP A 34 60.39 -14.05 6.49
C TRP A 34 60.46 -15.42 7.17
N GLY A 35 60.47 -15.40 8.52
CA GLY A 35 60.46 -16.61 9.35
C GLY A 35 59.31 -17.59 9.03
N PRO A 36 59.38 -18.85 9.49
CA PRO A 36 58.73 -19.98 8.83
C PRO A 36 57.18 -19.92 8.83
N ARG A 37 56.61 -19.32 7.78
CA ARG A 37 55.18 -19.38 7.41
C ARG A 37 55.05 -19.69 5.92
N GLY A 38 54.78 -20.95 5.57
CA GLY A 38 54.70 -21.39 4.16
C GLY A 38 53.51 -20.84 3.37
N VAL A 39 52.35 -20.66 4.00
CA VAL A 39 51.08 -20.35 3.29
C VAL A 39 51.11 -18.98 2.58
N VAL A 40 51.68 -17.95 3.23
CA VAL A 40 51.79 -16.60 2.64
C VAL A 40 52.71 -16.60 1.42
N LYS A 41 53.70 -17.51 1.37
CA LYS A 41 54.58 -17.67 0.21
C LYS A 41 53.83 -18.26 -0.99
N ASP A 42 53.02 -19.29 -0.76
CA ASP A 42 52.22 -19.92 -1.82
C ASP A 42 51.14 -18.98 -2.36
N GLU A 43 50.47 -18.19 -1.50
CA GLU A 43 49.47 -17.20 -1.92
C GLU A 43 50.09 -16.02 -2.69
N ILE A 44 51.26 -15.52 -2.27
CA ILE A 44 51.99 -14.47 -3.02
C ILE A 44 52.49 -15.00 -4.37
N GLU A 45 52.99 -16.23 -4.44
CA GLU A 45 53.46 -16.82 -5.70
C GLU A 45 52.28 -17.17 -6.64
N GLN A 46 51.11 -17.52 -6.07
CA GLN A 46 49.86 -17.69 -6.83
C GLN A 46 49.33 -16.34 -7.35
N LEU A 47 49.39 -15.27 -6.55
CA LEU A 47 49.06 -13.91 -6.98
C LEU A 47 49.99 -13.43 -8.10
N ARG A 48 51.31 -13.68 -7.96
CA ARG A 48 52.35 -13.41 -8.96
C ARG A 48 52.10 -14.17 -10.27
N THR A 49 51.58 -15.40 -10.18
CA THR A 49 51.22 -16.22 -11.34
C THR A 49 49.95 -15.71 -12.03
N ASN A 50 48.89 -15.40 -11.25
CA ASN A 50 47.61 -14.92 -11.77
C ASN A 50 47.72 -13.52 -12.41
N LEU A 51 48.44 -12.59 -11.78
CA LEU A 51 48.74 -11.28 -12.34
C LEU A 51 49.66 -11.38 -13.56
N GLY A 52 50.58 -12.35 -13.59
CA GLY A 52 51.37 -12.69 -14.77
C GLY A 52 50.51 -13.07 -15.96
N SER A 53 49.62 -14.06 -15.80
CA SER A 53 48.68 -14.48 -16.86
C SER A 53 47.81 -13.32 -17.34
N THR A 54 47.27 -12.53 -16.40
CA THR A 54 46.39 -11.40 -16.72
C THR A 54 47.12 -10.31 -17.51
N HIS A 55 48.38 -10.04 -17.18
CA HIS A 55 49.22 -9.11 -17.93
C HIS A 55 49.54 -9.64 -19.34
N ASP A 56 49.87 -10.93 -19.47
CA ASP A 56 50.19 -11.54 -20.76
C ASP A 56 48.95 -11.63 -21.68
N ASP A 57 47.74 -11.75 -21.13
CA ASP A 57 46.47 -11.67 -21.88
C ASP A 57 46.10 -10.22 -22.28
N LEU A 58 46.44 -9.22 -21.47
CA LEU A 58 46.33 -7.81 -21.87
C LEU A 58 47.28 -7.46 -23.03
N ILE A 59 48.48 -8.06 -23.09
CA ILE A 59 49.38 -7.91 -24.24
C ILE A 59 48.71 -8.48 -25.50
N LYS A 60 48.16 -9.70 -25.46
CA LYS A 60 47.46 -10.29 -26.62
C LYS A 60 46.27 -9.43 -27.08
N LEU A 61 45.54 -8.82 -26.15
CA LEU A 61 44.43 -7.91 -26.46
C LEU A 61 44.91 -6.55 -27.00
N SER A 62 46.13 -6.11 -26.67
CA SER A 62 46.73 -4.88 -27.23
C SER A 62 47.11 -5.01 -28.71
N GLU A 63 47.34 -6.23 -29.19
CA GLU A 63 47.70 -6.54 -30.58
C GLU A 63 46.45 -6.66 -31.50
N VAL A 64 45.24 -6.60 -30.94
CA VAL A 64 43.97 -6.75 -31.70
C VAL A 64 43.47 -5.39 -32.18
N GLN A 65 43.26 -5.26 -33.49
CA GLN A 65 42.96 -3.99 -34.16
C GLN A 65 41.63 -3.31 -33.74
N ASP A 66 40.63 -4.06 -33.24
CA ASP A 66 39.43 -3.47 -32.61
C ASP A 66 38.76 -4.42 -31.57
N PRO A 67 39.05 -4.30 -30.26
CA PRO A 67 38.50 -5.17 -29.22
C PRO A 67 37.06 -4.77 -28.79
N PRO A 68 36.24 -5.74 -28.33
CA PRO A 68 34.84 -5.51 -27.95
C PRO A 68 34.62 -4.48 -26.83
N ASN A 69 33.48 -3.77 -26.85
CA ASN A 69 33.16 -2.73 -25.87
C ASN A 69 33.28 -3.18 -24.40
N ALA A 70 32.90 -4.42 -24.07
CA ALA A 70 33.04 -4.95 -22.70
C ALA A 70 34.50 -5.00 -22.23
N ALA A 71 35.43 -5.35 -23.12
CA ALA A 71 36.87 -5.34 -22.82
C ALA A 71 37.39 -3.91 -22.59
N ARG A 72 36.81 -2.89 -23.26
CA ARG A 72 37.22 -1.48 -23.10
C ARG A 72 36.88 -0.91 -21.72
N TYR A 73 35.76 -1.32 -21.11
CA TYR A 73 35.45 -0.99 -19.72
C TYR A 73 36.37 -1.76 -18.77
N TRP A 74 36.48 -3.07 -18.96
CA TRP A 74 37.30 -3.95 -18.11
C TRP A 74 38.78 -3.54 -18.05
N MET A 75 39.38 -3.11 -19.17
CA MET A 75 40.77 -2.59 -19.20
C MET A 75 40.95 -1.31 -18.37
N LYS A 76 39.94 -0.44 -18.32
CA LYS A 76 39.97 0.76 -17.47
C LYS A 76 39.90 0.36 -15.99
N ASP A 77 38.99 -0.55 -15.65
CA ASP A 77 38.78 -0.98 -14.26
C ASP A 77 40.00 -1.74 -13.71
N VAL A 78 40.65 -2.59 -14.53
CA VAL A 78 41.92 -3.26 -14.18
C VAL A 78 43.05 -2.25 -13.93
N ARG A 79 43.08 -1.13 -14.65
CA ARG A 79 44.08 -0.08 -14.44
C ARG A 79 43.89 0.65 -13.11
N GLU A 80 42.67 1.03 -12.74
CA GLU A 80 42.42 1.68 -11.44
C GLU A 80 42.71 0.69 -10.29
N LEU A 81 42.25 -0.56 -10.39
CA LEU A 81 42.59 -1.65 -9.45
C LEU A 81 44.09 -1.89 -9.31
N SER A 82 44.88 -1.67 -10.38
CA SER A 82 46.33 -1.81 -10.33
C SER A 82 46.99 -0.73 -9.47
N TYR A 83 46.42 0.48 -9.41
CA TYR A 83 46.88 1.56 -8.53
C TYR A 83 46.45 1.30 -7.08
N ASP A 84 45.19 0.88 -6.86
CA ASP A 84 44.69 0.51 -5.52
C ASP A 84 45.53 -0.62 -4.89
N MET A 85 45.94 -1.62 -5.69
CA MET A 85 46.84 -2.69 -5.25
C MET A 85 48.26 -2.21 -4.95
N ASP A 86 48.75 -1.19 -5.67
CA ASP A 86 50.09 -0.64 -5.47
C ASP A 86 50.17 0.14 -4.14
N ASP A 87 49.13 0.94 -3.86
CA ASP A 87 48.93 1.64 -2.58
C ASP A 87 48.71 0.64 -1.42
N TRP A 88 48.00 -0.46 -1.66
CA TRP A 88 47.75 -1.49 -0.64
C TRP A 88 49.03 -2.28 -0.28
N ILE A 89 49.90 -2.60 -1.24
CA ILE A 89 51.20 -3.25 -0.96
C ILE A 89 52.09 -2.33 -0.11
N ASP A 90 52.13 -1.03 -0.46
CA ASP A 90 52.91 -0.04 0.28
C ASP A 90 52.39 0.14 1.74
N HIS A 91 51.10 -0.14 1.98
CA HIS A 91 50.48 -0.17 3.31
C HIS A 91 50.71 -1.49 4.07
N PHE A 92 50.63 -2.64 3.39
CA PHE A 92 50.76 -3.98 3.98
C PHE A 92 52.16 -4.25 4.55
N ILE A 93 53.19 -3.63 3.97
CA ILE A 93 54.59 -3.69 4.45
C ILE A 93 54.75 -3.15 5.89
N GLN A 94 53.76 -2.42 6.44
CA GLN A 94 53.91 -1.72 7.73
C GLN A 94 53.45 -2.50 8.99
N LEU A 95 52.64 -3.57 8.88
CA LEU A 95 51.93 -4.13 10.06
C LEU A 95 51.95 -5.68 10.16
N ASN A 96 52.90 -6.22 10.93
CA ASN A 96 53.00 -7.64 11.29
C ASN A 96 51.85 -8.09 12.23
N GLY A 97 51.00 -9.04 11.80
CA GLY A 97 49.82 -9.48 12.54
C GLY A 97 49.91 -10.85 13.25
N ASP A 98 48.83 -11.23 13.96
CA ASP A 98 48.57 -12.63 14.34
C ASP A 98 47.07 -12.93 14.61
N VAL A 99 46.70 -14.23 14.63
CA VAL A 99 45.30 -14.74 14.57
C VAL A 99 45.01 -15.75 15.68
N LYS A 100 43.79 -15.78 16.28
CA LYS A 100 43.17 -17.05 16.74
C LYS A 100 41.69 -17.05 17.15
N ASN A 101 41.12 -18.25 16.95
CA ASN A 101 39.91 -18.87 17.51
C ASN A 101 38.55 -18.60 16.84
N ASP A 102 37.97 -19.70 16.35
CA ASP A 102 36.86 -19.78 15.41
C ASP A 102 35.60 -20.41 16.07
N TRP A 103 34.46 -20.44 15.37
CA TRP A 103 33.13 -20.87 15.84
C TRP A 103 32.58 -20.08 17.04
N ILE A 104 33.12 -20.21 18.25
CA ILE A 104 32.74 -19.31 19.37
C ILE A 104 33.21 -17.91 19.01
N GLY A 105 34.43 -17.73 18.48
CA GLY A 105 34.87 -16.46 17.90
C GLY A 105 34.14 -16.08 16.61
N LYS A 106 33.49 -17.01 15.89
CA LYS A 106 32.58 -16.64 14.78
C LYS A 106 31.23 -16.14 15.28
N ILE A 107 30.65 -16.66 16.36
CA ILE A 107 29.36 -16.20 16.90
C ILE A 107 29.55 -15.02 17.86
N SER A 108 30.56 -15.04 18.73
CA SER A 108 30.92 -13.91 19.60
C SER A 108 31.66 -12.81 18.83
N GLY A 109 32.37 -13.14 17.75
CA GLY A 109 32.93 -12.15 16.82
C GLY A 109 31.96 -11.76 15.69
N PHE A 110 30.91 -12.52 15.37
CA PHE A 110 29.74 -11.97 14.67
C PHE A 110 28.99 -11.03 15.59
N LYS A 111 28.73 -11.43 16.85
CA LYS A 111 28.17 -10.56 17.88
C LYS A 111 29.02 -9.29 18.07
N ALA A 112 30.34 -9.41 18.19
CA ALA A 112 31.24 -8.25 18.35
C ALA A 112 31.35 -7.43 17.06
N ARG A 113 31.50 -8.03 15.87
CA ARG A 113 31.44 -7.28 14.60
C ARG A 113 30.07 -6.64 14.36
N TRP A 114 28.98 -7.19 14.90
CA TRP A 114 27.67 -6.53 14.88
C TRP A 114 27.61 -5.42 15.92
N GLU A 115 28.05 -5.62 17.16
CA GLU A 115 28.11 -4.59 18.20
C GLU A 115 29.05 -3.43 17.81
N GLU A 116 30.12 -3.71 17.05
CA GLU A 116 31.04 -2.77 16.42
C GLU A 116 30.41 -2.08 15.19
N ARG A 117 29.82 -2.84 14.24
CA ARG A 117 29.10 -2.25 13.08
C ARG A 117 27.80 -1.51 13.46
N LEU A 118 27.26 -1.72 14.66
CA LEU A 118 26.18 -0.92 15.25
C LEU A 118 26.71 0.25 16.08
N GLY A 119 27.87 0.10 16.73
CA GLY A 119 28.42 1.07 17.67
C GLY A 119 29.41 2.11 17.10
N THR A 120 30.03 1.87 15.94
CA THR A 120 31.08 2.73 15.40
C THR A 120 31.02 2.92 13.88
N ASP A 121 30.01 3.65 13.39
CA ASP A 121 30.19 4.70 12.37
C ASP A 121 28.87 5.47 12.18
N GLU A 122 28.83 6.77 12.51
CA GLU A 122 27.59 7.57 12.44
C GLU A 122 27.14 7.86 11.00
N GLN A 123 27.92 7.52 9.97
CA GLN A 123 27.76 8.08 8.62
C GLN A 123 27.39 7.10 7.49
N ARG A 124 27.12 5.80 7.74
CA ARG A 124 26.74 4.85 6.67
C ARG A 124 25.50 4.01 6.99
N GLN A 125 24.62 3.89 5.99
CA GLN A 125 23.56 2.87 5.95
C GLN A 125 24.20 1.49 5.75
N LEU A 126 23.71 0.47 6.46
CA LEU A 126 24.22 -0.91 6.34
C LEU A 126 23.06 -1.88 6.10
N VAL A 127 23.14 -2.61 4.99
CA VAL A 127 22.20 -3.68 4.61
C VAL A 127 22.89 -5.02 4.80
N VAL A 128 22.21 -6.01 5.37
CA VAL A 128 22.70 -7.38 5.53
C VAL A 128 21.67 -8.37 4.99
N SER A 129 22.10 -9.27 4.11
CA SER A 129 21.23 -10.29 3.51
C SER A 129 21.51 -11.69 4.06
N ILE A 130 20.47 -12.37 4.55
CA ILE A 130 20.49 -13.76 4.96
C ILE A 130 19.96 -14.61 3.80
N VAL A 131 20.84 -15.42 3.19
CA VAL A 131 20.53 -16.28 2.04
C VAL A 131 20.60 -17.76 2.43
N GLY A 132 19.79 -18.62 1.80
CA GLY A 132 19.82 -20.07 2.05
C GLY A 132 18.56 -20.77 1.57
N VAL A 133 18.54 -22.10 1.58
CA VAL A 133 17.43 -22.92 1.05
C VAL A 133 16.11 -22.74 1.82
N GLN A 134 15.00 -23.18 1.24
CA GLN A 134 13.69 -23.08 1.90
C GLN A 134 13.63 -23.98 3.16
N GLY A 135 12.90 -23.56 4.20
CA GLY A 135 12.76 -24.31 5.45
C GLY A 135 14.00 -24.32 6.37
N VAL A 136 15.13 -23.74 5.97
CA VAL A 136 16.40 -23.75 6.74
C VAL A 136 16.38 -22.90 8.03
N GLY A 137 15.43 -21.98 8.20
CA GLY A 137 15.27 -21.16 9.42
C GLY A 137 15.68 -19.69 9.34
N LYS A 138 15.88 -19.13 8.13
CA LYS A 138 16.29 -17.72 7.91
C LYS A 138 15.45 -16.70 8.68
N THR A 139 14.12 -16.80 8.60
CA THR A 139 13.18 -15.89 9.26
C THR A 139 13.30 -15.99 10.78
N THR A 140 13.46 -17.20 11.32
CA THR A 140 13.70 -17.46 12.74
C THR A 140 15.01 -16.85 13.24
N LEU A 141 16.07 -16.86 12.41
CA LEU A 141 17.32 -16.17 12.71
C LEU A 141 17.12 -14.64 12.72
N ALA A 142 16.45 -14.08 11.72
CA ALA A 142 16.13 -12.65 11.67
C ALA A 142 15.27 -12.20 12.87
N GLN A 143 14.25 -12.97 13.26
CA GLN A 143 13.45 -12.73 14.47
C GLN A 143 14.30 -12.77 15.75
N LYS A 144 15.22 -13.74 15.89
CA LYS A 144 16.12 -13.79 17.04
C LYS A 144 17.10 -12.61 17.10
N ILE A 145 17.52 -12.07 15.96
CA ILE A 145 18.32 -10.83 15.91
C ILE A 145 17.43 -9.64 16.31
N TRP A 146 16.23 -9.54 15.73
CA TRP A 146 15.23 -8.51 16.01
C TRP A 146 14.90 -8.39 17.51
N HIS A 147 14.47 -9.46 18.18
CA HIS A 147 14.15 -9.39 19.61
C HIS A 147 15.36 -9.10 20.50
N LYS A 148 16.56 -9.54 20.09
CA LYS A 148 17.77 -9.41 20.90
C LYS A 148 18.41 -8.02 20.84
N PHE A 149 18.37 -7.38 19.67
CA PHE A 149 19.03 -6.08 19.42
C PHE A 149 18.04 -4.94 19.17
N GLY A 150 16.75 -5.22 18.96
CA GLY A 150 15.72 -4.22 18.65
C GLY A 150 15.42 -3.21 19.78
N GLY A 151 16.01 -3.37 20.96
CA GLY A 151 16.00 -2.35 22.02
C GLY A 151 17.12 -1.30 21.92
N GLN A 152 18.01 -1.43 20.92
CA GLN A 152 19.11 -0.48 20.64
C GLN A 152 18.73 0.57 19.58
N PHE A 153 17.55 0.46 18.98
CA PHE A 153 17.07 1.35 17.91
C PHE A 153 15.83 2.09 18.38
N GLU A 154 15.79 3.40 18.12
CA GLU A 154 14.63 4.26 18.40
C GLU A 154 13.41 3.85 17.55
N TYR A 155 13.66 3.51 16.28
CA TYR A 155 12.65 3.11 15.31
C TYR A 155 12.98 1.74 14.71
N ARG A 156 11.97 0.90 14.53
CA ARG A 156 12.14 -0.46 14.00
C ARG A 156 10.90 -0.93 13.25
N ALA A 157 11.08 -1.59 12.10
CA ALA A 157 9.99 -2.30 11.40
C ALA A 157 10.40 -3.71 10.99
N PHE A 158 9.52 -4.69 11.22
CA PHE A 158 9.63 -6.06 10.71
C PHE A 158 8.52 -6.30 9.68
N VAL A 159 8.90 -6.67 8.45
CA VAL A 159 7.96 -6.84 7.34
C VAL A 159 8.22 -8.13 6.59
N GLN A 160 7.14 -8.87 6.30
CA GLN A 160 7.16 -10.00 5.39
C GLN A 160 6.62 -9.60 4.02
N THR A 161 7.33 -9.99 2.96
CA THR A 161 6.92 -9.74 1.57
C THR A 161 6.42 -11.04 0.92
N ALA A 162 5.29 -10.95 0.21
CA ALA A 162 4.74 -12.07 -0.56
C ALA A 162 5.40 -12.15 -1.94
N LYS A 163 5.24 -13.27 -2.67
CA LYS A 163 5.75 -13.40 -4.05
C LYS A 163 5.23 -12.32 -5.01
N LYS A 164 4.07 -11.72 -4.70
CA LYS A 164 3.51 -10.55 -5.37
C LYS A 164 3.29 -9.46 -4.30
N PRO A 165 4.27 -8.56 -4.07
CA PRO A 165 4.21 -7.61 -2.97
C PRO A 165 3.17 -6.51 -3.22
N ASP A 166 2.24 -6.30 -2.28
CA ASP A 166 1.51 -5.04 -2.20
C ASP A 166 2.44 -4.00 -1.57
N MET A 167 3.12 -3.22 -2.41
CA MET A 167 4.05 -2.17 -1.97
C MET A 167 3.36 -1.12 -1.08
N ARG A 168 2.07 -0.83 -1.27
CA ARG A 168 1.33 0.10 -0.40
C ARG A 168 1.07 -0.52 0.97
N GLY A 169 0.64 -1.78 1.00
CA GLY A 169 0.49 -2.54 2.25
C GLY A 169 1.80 -2.68 3.03
N ILE A 170 2.91 -2.97 2.34
CA ILE A 170 4.26 -3.03 2.91
C ILE A 170 4.69 -1.69 3.51
N LEU A 171 4.58 -0.59 2.76
CA LEU A 171 4.97 0.74 3.24
C LEU A 171 4.09 1.19 4.41
N ARG A 172 2.78 0.92 4.39
CA ARG A 172 1.91 1.14 5.55
C ARG A 172 2.37 0.36 6.77
N ASN A 173 2.68 -0.93 6.61
CA ASN A 173 3.12 -1.78 7.71
C ASN A 173 4.43 -1.26 8.32
N MET A 174 5.37 -0.78 7.49
CA MET A 174 6.57 -0.08 7.97
C MET A 174 6.21 1.20 8.75
N LEU A 175 5.38 2.08 8.18
CA LEU A 175 4.99 3.34 8.81
C LEU A 175 4.26 3.12 10.15
N THR A 176 3.35 2.15 10.23
CA THR A 176 2.64 1.80 11.48
C THR A 176 3.55 1.28 12.59
N GLN A 177 4.74 0.76 12.25
CA GLN A 177 5.75 0.32 13.21
C GLN A 177 6.79 1.41 13.52
N VAL A 178 6.94 2.42 12.64
CA VAL A 178 8.00 3.43 12.73
C VAL A 178 7.56 4.69 13.47
N ASN A 179 6.40 5.31 13.20
CA ASN A 179 5.85 6.34 14.12
C ASN A 179 4.37 6.67 13.84
N PRO A 180 3.45 6.71 14.84
CA PRO A 180 2.04 7.06 14.61
C PRO A 180 1.71 8.57 14.68
N SER A 181 2.50 9.39 15.39
CA SER A 181 1.98 10.58 16.09
C SER A 181 2.63 11.92 15.71
N GLN A 182 2.86 12.19 14.43
CA GLN A 182 3.12 13.56 13.92
C GLN A 182 2.27 13.89 12.69
N PRO A 183 1.64 15.09 12.63
CA PRO A 183 1.13 15.67 11.38
C PRO A 183 2.27 15.89 10.39
N THR A 184 1.99 15.76 9.09
CA THR A 184 2.97 15.99 8.01
C THR A 184 3.14 17.47 7.68
N ASP A 185 3.31 18.31 8.70
CA ASP A 185 3.87 19.65 8.51
C ASP A 185 5.39 19.54 8.47
N ALA A 186 5.96 19.81 7.29
CA ALA A 186 7.39 19.94 7.04
C ALA A 186 8.30 19.00 7.85
N CYS A 187 8.29 17.70 7.51
CA CYS A 187 9.41 16.85 7.91
C CYS A 187 10.67 17.39 7.23
N GLU A 188 11.44 18.21 7.95
CA GLU A 188 12.84 18.41 7.65
C GLU A 188 13.46 17.02 7.50
N VAL A 189 14.24 16.81 6.43
CA VAL A 189 14.94 15.54 6.23
C VAL A 189 16.08 15.50 7.25
N HIS A 190 15.74 15.13 8.50
CA HIS A 190 16.70 14.70 9.49
C HIS A 190 17.57 13.64 8.83
N ARG A 191 18.86 13.94 8.73
CA ARG A 191 19.82 13.13 7.99
C ARG A 191 19.78 11.71 8.55
N LEU A 192 19.52 10.75 7.67
CA LEU A 192 19.25 9.35 8.02
C LEU A 192 20.51 8.59 8.46
N TYR A 193 21.07 9.00 9.60
CA TYR A 193 22.21 8.39 10.24
C TYR A 193 21.80 7.07 10.93
N GLY A 194 22.66 6.05 10.87
CA GLY A 194 22.47 4.80 11.63
C GLY A 194 21.47 3.76 11.09
N ILE A 195 20.86 3.92 9.90
CA ILE A 195 19.91 2.90 9.37
C ILE A 195 20.59 1.52 9.21
N ARG A 196 19.87 0.47 9.63
CA ARG A 196 20.26 -0.94 9.51
C ARG A 196 19.10 -1.75 8.92
N ILE A 197 19.36 -2.47 7.83
CA ILE A 197 18.34 -3.26 7.11
C ILE A 197 18.76 -4.72 7.08
N ILE A 198 17.85 -5.63 7.45
CA ILE A 198 18.06 -7.08 7.34
C ILE A 198 17.07 -7.65 6.32
N ILE A 199 17.58 -8.36 5.32
CA ILE A 199 16.79 -8.99 4.26
C ILE A 199 16.97 -10.50 4.36
N THR A 200 15.90 -11.27 4.17
CA THR A 200 15.98 -12.74 4.08
C THR A 200 15.50 -13.21 2.71
N THR A 201 16.28 -14.04 2.01
CA THR A 201 15.96 -14.48 0.65
C THR A 201 16.39 -15.93 0.39
N THR A 202 15.78 -16.60 -0.59
CA THR A 202 16.26 -17.89 -1.13
C THR A 202 17.15 -17.72 -2.36
N VAL A 203 17.26 -16.50 -2.91
CA VAL A 203 17.97 -16.20 -4.16
C VAL A 203 19.24 -15.42 -3.86
N GLU A 204 20.38 -15.96 -4.29
CA GLU A 204 21.72 -15.39 -4.02
C GLU A 204 21.94 -14.07 -4.77
N ASP A 205 21.47 -13.94 -6.01
CA ASP A 205 21.54 -12.68 -6.78
C ASP A 205 20.77 -11.52 -6.11
N ILE A 206 19.63 -11.82 -5.47
CA ILE A 206 18.86 -10.82 -4.71
C ILE A 206 19.65 -10.39 -3.46
N ALA A 207 20.31 -11.34 -2.77
CA ALA A 207 21.17 -11.01 -1.63
C ALA A 207 22.37 -10.14 -2.04
N MET A 208 22.99 -10.44 -3.19
CA MET A 208 24.07 -9.64 -3.79
C MET A 208 23.58 -8.23 -4.13
N ALA A 209 22.48 -8.10 -4.88
CA ALA A 209 21.94 -6.80 -5.30
C ALA A 209 21.55 -5.92 -4.09
N CYS A 210 20.90 -6.49 -3.07
CA CYS A 210 20.52 -5.76 -1.87
C CYS A 210 21.71 -5.31 -1.01
N CYS A 211 22.85 -6.01 -1.07
CA CYS A 211 24.07 -5.66 -0.36
C CYS A 211 25.10 -4.90 -1.23
N ASN A 212 24.68 -4.30 -2.35
CA ASN A 212 25.56 -3.62 -3.31
C ASN A 212 26.77 -4.48 -3.74
N TYR A 213 26.53 -5.78 -3.93
CA TYR A 213 27.51 -6.83 -4.27
C TYR A 213 28.65 -7.04 -3.26
N GLN A 214 28.54 -6.50 -2.04
CA GLN A 214 29.50 -6.70 -0.95
C GLN A 214 29.26 -8.06 -0.25
N ALA A 215 30.10 -9.06 -0.55
CA ALA A 215 29.97 -10.42 0.00
C ALA A 215 30.05 -10.48 1.54
N GLU A 216 30.76 -9.56 2.18
CA GLU A 216 30.88 -9.40 3.64
C GLU A 216 29.58 -8.98 4.36
N HIS A 217 28.54 -8.66 3.60
CA HIS A 217 27.19 -8.35 4.05
C HIS A 217 26.19 -9.46 3.73
N ILE A 218 26.67 -10.64 3.32
CA ILE A 218 25.83 -11.80 3.00
C ILE A 218 26.12 -12.94 3.97
N PHE A 219 25.09 -13.38 4.69
CA PHE A 219 25.15 -14.54 5.56
C PHE A 219 24.48 -15.74 4.88
N LYS A 220 25.29 -16.70 4.43
CA LYS A 220 24.81 -17.97 3.85
C LYS A 220 24.46 -18.95 4.97
N MET A 221 23.18 -19.29 5.07
CA MET A 221 22.64 -20.19 6.08
C MET A 221 22.53 -21.61 5.51
N GLU A 222 23.30 -22.51 6.08
CA GLU A 222 23.38 -23.93 5.69
C GLU A 222 22.38 -24.80 6.50
N PRO A 223 22.00 -25.98 5.99
CA PRO A 223 21.27 -26.99 6.75
C PRO A 223 22.01 -27.42 8.02
N LEU A 224 21.26 -27.95 9.00
CA LEU A 224 21.84 -28.46 10.24
C LEU A 224 22.76 -29.66 9.96
N SER A 225 23.87 -29.75 10.72
CA SER A 225 24.70 -30.96 10.74
C SER A 225 23.91 -32.17 11.24
N SER A 226 24.42 -33.38 10.99
CA SER A 226 23.79 -34.64 11.43
C SER A 226 23.50 -34.62 12.94
N ASP A 227 24.49 -34.24 13.76
CA ASP A 227 24.36 -34.24 15.23
C ASP A 227 23.33 -33.22 15.73
N LEU A 228 23.31 -32.01 15.13
CA LEU A 228 22.31 -30.98 15.46
C LEU A 228 20.91 -31.39 14.98
N SER A 229 20.81 -32.10 13.86
CA SER A 229 19.55 -32.62 13.33
C SER A 229 18.96 -33.69 14.25
N LYS A 230 19.79 -34.65 14.69
CA LYS A 230 19.41 -35.68 15.67
C LYS A 230 18.99 -35.04 17.00
N LYS A 231 19.78 -34.07 17.50
CA LYS A 231 19.46 -33.35 18.74
C LYS A 231 18.11 -32.64 18.65
N LEU A 232 17.88 -31.84 17.61
CA LEU A 232 16.61 -31.12 17.42
C LEU A 232 15.43 -32.09 17.32
N PHE A 233 15.59 -33.21 16.61
CA PHE A 233 14.56 -34.24 16.47
C PHE A 233 14.22 -34.87 17.83
N LEU A 234 15.23 -35.26 18.61
CA LEU A 234 15.04 -35.89 19.93
C LEU A 234 14.48 -34.92 20.98
N ASP A 235 14.93 -33.66 20.98
CA ASP A 235 14.40 -32.61 21.86
C ASP A 235 12.88 -32.41 21.65
N VAL A 236 12.38 -32.62 20.42
CA VAL A 236 10.94 -32.58 20.08
C VAL A 236 10.21 -33.89 20.43
N VAL A 237 10.79 -35.07 20.15
CA VAL A 237 10.12 -36.36 20.38
C VAL A 237 10.05 -36.75 21.86
N LEU A 238 11.15 -36.55 22.60
CA LEU A 238 11.31 -37.05 23.97
C LEU A 238 11.25 -35.94 25.03
N GLY A 239 11.42 -34.68 24.62
CA GLY A 239 11.65 -33.54 25.50
C GLY A 239 13.13 -33.35 25.82
N SER A 240 13.53 -32.09 26.04
CA SER A 240 14.93 -31.69 26.18
C SER A 240 15.69 -32.48 27.25
N GLY A 241 16.84 -33.05 26.87
CA GLY A 241 17.76 -33.70 27.81
C GLY A 241 17.49 -35.18 28.11
N LYS A 242 16.66 -35.87 27.32
CA LYS A 242 16.54 -37.34 27.36
C LYS A 242 17.33 -38.00 26.23
N GLU A 243 17.97 -39.12 26.53
CA GLU A 243 18.70 -39.91 25.54
C GLU A 243 17.77 -40.85 24.76
N CYS A 244 18.12 -41.13 23.51
CA CYS A 244 17.40 -42.04 22.63
C CYS A 244 17.77 -43.50 22.96
N PRO A 245 16.82 -44.42 23.19
CA PRO A 245 17.15 -45.83 23.40
C PRO A 245 17.81 -46.43 22.16
N GLU A 246 18.86 -47.24 22.36
CA GLU A 246 19.76 -47.69 21.28
C GLU A 246 19.04 -48.33 20.08
N GLN A 247 17.95 -49.06 20.34
CA GLN A 247 17.12 -49.71 19.33
C GLN A 247 16.52 -48.76 18.26
N PHE A 248 16.42 -47.46 18.55
CA PHE A 248 15.90 -46.47 17.60
C PHE A 248 17.01 -45.77 16.80
N ASN A 249 18.29 -45.84 17.21
CA ASN A 249 19.37 -45.04 16.62
C ASN A 249 19.54 -45.29 15.12
N SER A 250 19.45 -46.55 14.66
CA SER A 250 19.51 -46.87 13.22
C SER A 250 18.35 -46.25 12.41
N VAL A 251 17.19 -46.03 13.03
CA VAL A 251 16.01 -45.46 12.37
C VAL A 251 16.05 -43.93 12.43
N LEU A 252 16.48 -43.38 13.56
CA LEU A 252 16.76 -41.95 13.75
C LEU A 252 17.75 -41.43 12.70
N ASP A 253 18.84 -42.16 12.44
CA ASP A 253 19.88 -41.78 11.47
C ASP A 253 19.34 -41.76 10.03
N GLU A 254 18.53 -42.75 9.63
CA GLU A 254 17.90 -42.80 8.30
C GLU A 254 16.84 -41.70 8.14
N ILE A 255 16.01 -41.45 9.16
CA ILE A 255 14.97 -40.39 9.13
C ILE A 255 15.61 -39.00 9.08
N THR A 256 16.54 -38.69 9.99
CA THR A 256 17.18 -37.36 10.08
C THR A 256 18.02 -37.06 8.84
N GLY A 257 18.73 -38.07 8.30
CA GLY A 257 19.41 -37.98 7.01
C GLY A 257 18.46 -37.69 5.84
N LYS A 258 17.30 -38.37 5.77
CA LYS A 258 16.27 -38.10 4.74
C LYS A 258 15.59 -36.74 4.88
N CYS A 259 15.58 -36.13 6.08
CA CYS A 259 15.13 -34.75 6.28
C CYS A 259 16.15 -33.68 5.85
N GLY A 260 17.36 -34.06 5.41
CA GLY A 260 18.33 -33.16 4.77
C GLY A 260 18.81 -32.00 5.65
N GLY A 261 18.78 -32.14 6.97
CA GLY A 261 19.16 -31.08 7.92
C GLY A 261 18.20 -29.88 7.97
N LEU A 262 16.99 -29.97 7.39
CA LEU A 262 16.03 -28.87 7.35
C LEU A 262 15.21 -28.82 8.66
N PRO A 263 15.29 -27.75 9.48
CA PRO A 263 14.57 -27.68 10.75
C PRO A 263 13.06 -27.91 10.63
N LEU A 264 12.40 -27.34 9.60
CA LEU A 264 10.97 -27.54 9.39
C LEU A 264 10.62 -29.01 9.11
N ALA A 265 11.39 -29.70 8.27
CA ALA A 265 11.18 -31.12 8.00
C ALA A 265 11.41 -31.98 9.25
N LEU A 266 12.50 -31.72 9.98
CA LEU A 266 12.84 -32.42 11.22
C LEU A 266 11.75 -32.28 12.28
N ILE A 267 11.28 -31.05 12.54
CA ILE A 267 10.21 -30.78 13.51
C ILE A 267 8.89 -31.44 13.08
N SER A 268 8.51 -31.29 11.80
CA SER A 268 7.27 -31.90 11.28
C SER A 268 7.26 -33.42 11.36
N VAL A 269 8.38 -34.10 11.08
CA VAL A 269 8.48 -35.56 11.22
C VAL A 269 8.57 -35.99 12.70
N ALA A 270 9.35 -35.28 13.51
CA ALA A 270 9.43 -35.53 14.96
C ALA A 270 8.04 -35.46 15.62
N ASN A 271 7.22 -34.50 15.22
CA ASN A 271 5.86 -34.34 15.72
C ASN A 271 4.87 -35.44 15.27
N ILE A 272 5.10 -36.12 14.14
CA ILE A 272 4.36 -37.34 13.80
C ILE A 272 4.76 -38.47 14.75
N VAL A 273 6.07 -38.60 15.00
CA VAL A 273 6.65 -39.66 15.83
C VAL A 273 6.30 -39.51 17.31
N SER A 274 6.22 -38.28 17.83
CA SER A 274 5.88 -37.96 19.22
C SER A 274 4.46 -38.37 19.65
N SER A 275 3.59 -38.75 18.70
CA SER A 275 2.29 -39.37 19.01
C SER A 275 2.41 -40.79 19.59
N GLN A 276 3.48 -41.52 19.26
CA GLN A 276 3.79 -42.86 19.80
C GLN A 276 5.32 -43.05 19.93
N PRO A 277 6.00 -42.26 20.78
CA PRO A 277 7.45 -42.13 20.78
C PRO A 277 8.15 -43.45 21.15
N GLU A 278 7.53 -44.24 22.02
CA GLU A 278 8.05 -45.53 22.50
C GLU A 278 7.86 -46.70 21.49
N THR A 279 7.13 -46.50 20.39
CA THR A 279 6.74 -47.58 19.47
C THR A 279 7.65 -47.67 18.25
N LEU A 280 8.65 -48.56 18.26
CA LEU A 280 9.60 -48.74 17.14
C LEU A 280 8.93 -48.99 15.78
N LYS A 281 7.78 -49.68 15.75
CA LYS A 281 6.98 -49.88 14.52
C LYS A 281 6.49 -48.57 13.89
N HIS A 282 6.19 -47.55 14.70
CA HIS A 282 5.72 -46.24 14.25
C HIS A 282 6.86 -45.48 13.55
N TRP A 283 8.06 -45.49 14.14
CA TRP A 283 9.27 -44.96 13.53
C TRP A 283 9.61 -45.65 12.20
N GLU A 284 9.53 -46.99 12.14
CA GLU A 284 9.76 -47.77 10.91
C GLU A 284 8.75 -47.46 9.80
N LEU A 285 7.48 -47.18 10.13
CA LEU A 285 6.48 -46.76 9.14
C LEU A 285 6.82 -45.39 8.52
N VAL A 286 7.23 -44.42 9.36
CA VAL A 286 7.69 -43.10 8.91
C VAL A 286 8.94 -43.22 8.04
N LYS A 287 9.90 -44.05 8.44
CA LYS A 287 11.12 -44.36 7.67
C LYS A 287 10.78 -44.95 6.29
N TYR A 288 9.90 -45.96 6.24
CA TYR A 288 9.43 -46.58 5.00
C TYR A 288 8.72 -45.57 4.09
N PHE A 289 7.87 -44.69 4.66
CA PHE A 289 7.23 -43.62 3.89
C PHE A 289 8.25 -42.67 3.25
N LEU A 290 9.19 -42.13 4.04
CA LEU A 290 10.21 -41.19 3.54
C LEU A 290 11.09 -41.83 2.46
N ARG A 291 11.41 -43.12 2.61
CA ARG A 291 12.21 -43.88 1.64
C ARG A 291 11.52 -44.11 0.29
N ASN A 292 10.20 -44.25 0.26
CA ASN A 292 9.45 -44.53 -0.97
C ASN A 292 8.99 -43.27 -1.71
N ASN A 293 8.79 -42.15 -1.00
CA ASN A 293 8.33 -40.89 -1.61
C ASN A 293 9.49 -39.95 -1.98
N LEU A 294 10.72 -40.24 -1.56
CA LEU A 294 11.92 -39.47 -1.90
C LEU A 294 12.84 -40.28 -2.81
N GLY A 295 13.33 -39.63 -3.87
CA GLY A 295 14.33 -40.21 -4.76
C GLY A 295 15.68 -40.49 -4.10
N THR A 296 16.67 -40.87 -4.91
CA THR A 296 18.04 -41.10 -4.43
C THR A 296 18.70 -39.83 -3.92
N ASN A 297 18.59 -38.72 -4.68
CA ASN A 297 19.07 -37.38 -4.32
C ASN A 297 17.94 -36.34 -4.42
N PRO A 298 17.02 -36.28 -3.44
CA PRO A 298 15.91 -35.32 -3.46
C PRO A 298 16.41 -33.90 -3.12
N THR A 299 15.80 -32.91 -3.75
CA THR A 299 16.01 -31.49 -3.42
C THR A 299 15.36 -31.13 -2.08
N PRO A 300 15.81 -30.05 -1.40
CA PRO A 300 15.18 -29.57 -0.16
C PRO A 300 13.67 -29.32 -0.27
N GLU A 301 13.20 -28.88 -1.44
CA GLU A 301 11.78 -28.61 -1.70
C GLU A 301 10.98 -29.91 -1.85
N GLU A 302 11.53 -30.94 -2.50
CA GLU A 302 10.91 -32.27 -2.58
C GLU A 302 10.83 -32.96 -1.20
N ILE A 303 11.89 -32.83 -0.38
CA ILE A 303 11.90 -33.31 1.01
C ILE A 303 10.75 -32.66 1.80
N LEU A 304 10.67 -31.33 1.79
CA LEU A 304 9.62 -30.60 2.51
C LEU A 304 8.23 -30.93 1.99
N LYS A 305 8.04 -31.06 0.68
CA LYS A 305 6.75 -31.40 0.09
C LYS A 305 6.28 -32.79 0.51
N ALA A 306 7.14 -33.81 0.41
CA ALA A 306 6.79 -35.17 0.80
C ALA A 306 6.51 -35.29 2.31
N VAL A 307 7.30 -34.61 3.15
CA VAL A 307 7.08 -34.55 4.60
C VAL A 307 5.73 -33.90 4.92
N LEU A 308 5.44 -32.72 4.37
CA LEU A 308 4.19 -32.00 4.66
C LEU A 308 2.96 -32.75 4.12
N GLU A 309 3.06 -33.41 2.96
CA GLU A 309 2.00 -34.30 2.46
C GLU A 309 1.77 -35.50 3.38
N HIS A 310 2.82 -36.04 3.99
CA HIS A 310 2.67 -37.08 5.02
C HIS A 310 2.02 -36.55 6.28
N CYS A 311 2.49 -35.42 6.83
CA CYS A 311 1.88 -34.75 7.98
C CYS A 311 0.38 -34.56 7.75
N TYR A 312 0.02 -33.96 6.62
CA TYR A 312 -1.38 -33.78 6.23
C TYR A 312 -2.14 -35.11 6.14
N SER A 313 -1.57 -36.15 5.52
CA SER A 313 -2.23 -37.47 5.41
C SER A 313 -2.52 -38.10 6.78
N SER A 314 -1.63 -37.92 7.75
CA SER A 314 -1.72 -38.49 9.10
C SER A 314 -2.63 -37.72 10.06
N LEU A 315 -3.04 -36.49 9.72
CA LEU A 315 -3.93 -35.70 10.58
C LEU A 315 -5.33 -36.35 10.74
N PRO A 316 -5.93 -36.25 11.95
CA PRO A 316 -7.37 -36.48 12.14
C PRO A 316 -8.25 -35.59 11.26
N HIS A 317 -9.46 -36.05 10.94
CA HIS A 317 -10.38 -35.32 10.06
C HIS A 317 -10.74 -33.91 10.58
N TYR A 318 -10.87 -33.73 11.90
CA TYR A 318 -11.16 -32.42 12.49
C TYR A 318 -10.02 -31.42 12.24
N LEU A 319 -8.76 -31.83 12.48
CA LEU A 319 -7.59 -30.99 12.17
C LEU A 319 -7.42 -30.72 10.68
N LYS A 320 -7.64 -31.72 9.81
CA LYS A 320 -7.63 -31.51 8.35
C LYS A 320 -8.58 -30.39 7.94
N THR A 321 -9.81 -30.42 8.47
CA THR A 321 -10.85 -29.43 8.17
C THR A 321 -10.42 -28.02 8.63
N CYS A 322 -9.93 -27.89 9.87
CA CYS A 322 -9.43 -26.63 10.42
C CYS A 322 -8.21 -26.09 9.66
N LEU A 323 -7.27 -26.97 9.31
CA LEU A 323 -6.04 -26.65 8.58
C LEU A 323 -6.33 -26.24 7.13
N MET A 324 -7.22 -26.93 6.42
CA MET A 324 -7.64 -26.54 5.06
C MET A 324 -8.30 -25.17 5.05
N TYR A 325 -9.09 -24.84 6.08
CA TYR A 325 -9.77 -23.55 6.18
C TYR A 325 -8.79 -22.37 6.20
N LEU A 326 -7.56 -22.53 6.70
CA LEU A 326 -6.53 -21.49 6.66
C LEU A 326 -6.22 -20.97 5.24
N SER A 327 -6.55 -21.73 4.18
CA SER A 327 -6.42 -21.27 2.79
C SER A 327 -7.33 -20.08 2.44
N VAL A 328 -8.28 -19.69 3.29
CA VAL A 328 -9.06 -18.45 3.09
C VAL A 328 -8.19 -17.18 3.18
N TYR A 329 -7.01 -17.25 3.80
CA TYR A 329 -6.11 -16.12 4.00
C TYR A 329 -5.02 -16.04 2.92
N PRO A 330 -4.57 -14.82 2.54
CA PRO A 330 -3.46 -14.65 1.60
C PRO A 330 -2.09 -14.99 2.23
N GLU A 331 -1.04 -15.07 1.39
CA GLU A 331 0.35 -15.20 1.85
C GLU A 331 0.70 -14.12 2.89
N ASN A 332 1.42 -14.52 3.95
CA ASN A 332 1.89 -13.65 5.06
C ASN A 332 0.78 -12.94 5.85
N TYR A 333 -0.47 -13.40 5.77
CA TYR A 333 -1.55 -12.87 6.59
C TYR A 333 -1.34 -13.22 8.08
N MET A 334 -1.47 -12.23 8.96
CA MET A 334 -1.29 -12.37 10.40
C MET A 334 -2.62 -12.78 11.06
N ILE A 335 -2.62 -13.91 11.75
CA ILE A 335 -3.81 -14.55 12.33
C ILE A 335 -3.81 -14.37 13.84
N LEU A 336 -4.92 -13.86 14.38
CA LEU A 336 -5.24 -13.95 15.80
C LEU A 336 -5.91 -15.30 16.10
N LYS A 337 -5.46 -15.98 17.16
CA LYS A 337 -5.99 -17.29 17.57
C LYS A 337 -7.49 -17.24 17.80
N ASP A 338 -7.96 -16.25 18.55
CA ASP A 338 -9.36 -16.14 18.97
C ASP A 338 -10.30 -15.93 17.77
N ASP A 339 -9.92 -15.06 16.82
CA ASP A 339 -10.70 -14.82 15.60
C ASP A 339 -10.88 -16.09 14.78
N LEU A 340 -9.79 -16.82 14.53
CA LEU A 340 -9.84 -18.07 13.77
C LEU A 340 -10.67 -19.15 14.48
N VAL A 341 -10.55 -19.26 15.80
CA VAL A 341 -11.33 -20.24 16.58
C VAL A 341 -12.82 -19.91 16.56
N LYS A 342 -13.21 -18.63 16.67
CA LYS A 342 -14.61 -18.18 16.47
C LYS A 342 -15.12 -18.55 15.07
N GLN A 343 -14.30 -18.37 14.04
CA GLN A 343 -14.66 -18.73 12.66
C GLN A 343 -14.84 -20.24 12.48
N TRP A 344 -13.96 -21.07 13.05
CA TRP A 344 -14.13 -22.53 13.04
C TRP A 344 -15.37 -23.00 13.82
N ALA A 345 -15.75 -22.31 14.89
CA ALA A 345 -17.00 -22.55 15.60
C ALA A 345 -18.22 -22.19 14.73
N ALA A 346 -18.22 -21.01 14.09
CA ALA A 346 -19.30 -20.56 13.20
C ALA A 346 -19.46 -21.40 11.91
N GLU A 347 -18.36 -21.98 11.40
CA GLU A 347 -18.38 -22.98 10.33
C GLU A 347 -18.94 -24.34 10.79
N GLY A 348 -18.96 -24.62 12.10
CA GLY A 348 -19.34 -25.90 12.68
C GLY A 348 -18.25 -26.98 12.57
N PHE A 349 -16.96 -26.61 12.53
CA PHE A 349 -15.86 -27.56 12.47
C PHE A 349 -15.50 -28.15 13.84
N VAL A 350 -15.77 -27.42 14.92
CA VAL A 350 -15.41 -27.82 16.28
C VAL A 350 -16.52 -28.67 16.89
N SER A 351 -16.18 -29.90 17.28
CA SER A 351 -17.11 -30.85 17.91
C SER A 351 -16.87 -30.94 19.42
N ALA A 352 -17.49 -30.04 20.19
CA ALA A 352 -17.45 -30.10 21.65
C ALA A 352 -18.35 -31.23 22.20
N LYS A 353 -17.89 -31.90 23.26
CA LYS A 353 -18.74 -32.81 24.05
C LYS A 353 -19.68 -31.98 24.92
N GLU A 354 -20.84 -32.55 25.24
CA GLU A 354 -21.87 -31.91 26.06
C GLU A 354 -21.29 -31.31 27.36
N GLY A 355 -21.58 -30.03 27.61
CA GLY A 355 -21.05 -29.28 28.76
C GLY A 355 -19.64 -28.69 28.61
N LYS A 356 -18.94 -28.88 27.48
CA LYS A 356 -17.67 -28.18 27.17
C LYS A 356 -17.91 -26.98 26.26
N ASP A 357 -17.12 -25.92 26.47
CA ASP A 357 -17.14 -24.75 25.60
C ASP A 357 -16.55 -25.05 24.22
N VAL A 358 -17.19 -24.52 23.17
CA VAL A 358 -16.80 -24.76 21.77
C VAL A 358 -15.51 -24.00 21.45
N VAL A 359 -15.37 -22.77 21.95
CA VAL A 359 -14.17 -21.95 21.71
C VAL A 359 -12.96 -22.53 22.45
N GLU A 360 -13.12 -23.03 23.68
CA GLU A 360 -12.05 -23.78 24.38
C GLU A 360 -11.61 -25.02 23.58
N VAL A 361 -12.53 -25.85 23.08
CA VAL A 361 -12.18 -27.04 22.28
C VAL A 361 -11.48 -26.65 20.97
N GLY A 362 -11.94 -25.59 20.29
CA GLY A 362 -11.30 -25.08 19.08
C GLY A 362 -9.91 -24.49 19.33
N GLY A 363 -9.71 -23.85 20.49
CA GLY A 363 -8.41 -23.38 20.96
C GLY A 363 -7.39 -24.51 21.12
N ASN A 364 -7.84 -25.67 21.64
CA ASN A 364 -6.99 -26.87 21.73
C ASN A 364 -6.61 -27.41 20.33
N TYR A 365 -7.53 -27.40 19.35
CA TYR A 365 -7.21 -27.80 17.97
C TYR A 365 -6.20 -26.86 17.32
N PHE A 366 -6.28 -25.56 17.61
CA PHE A 366 -5.30 -24.57 17.15
C PHE A 366 -3.91 -24.86 17.74
N ASP A 367 -3.84 -25.09 19.05
CA ASP A 367 -2.58 -25.41 19.74
C ASP A 367 -1.97 -26.73 19.23
N GLU A 368 -2.80 -27.72 18.87
CA GLU A 368 -2.34 -28.95 18.22
C GLU A 368 -1.66 -28.66 16.86
N LEU A 369 -2.25 -27.81 16.01
CA LEU A 369 -1.65 -27.39 14.73
C LEU A 369 -0.36 -26.55 14.89
N VAL A 370 -0.28 -25.71 15.94
CA VAL A 370 0.95 -24.97 16.30
C VAL A 370 2.04 -25.93 16.76
N ASN A 371 1.71 -26.88 17.64
CA ASN A 371 2.65 -27.88 18.14
C ASN A 371 3.23 -28.74 17.01
N LEU A 372 2.41 -29.10 16.02
CA LEU A 372 2.85 -29.81 14.80
C LEU A 372 3.78 -28.97 13.89
N GLY A 373 3.93 -27.66 14.12
CA GLY A 373 4.72 -26.74 13.31
C GLY A 373 4.04 -26.30 12.01
N LEU A 374 2.75 -26.62 11.83
CA LEU A 374 1.94 -26.25 10.66
C LEU A 374 1.42 -24.80 10.74
N ILE A 375 1.43 -24.23 11.95
CA ILE A 375 1.21 -22.81 12.23
C ILE A 375 2.41 -22.33 13.07
N GLN A 376 2.95 -21.15 12.79
CA GLN A 376 4.09 -20.58 13.53
C GLN A 376 3.68 -19.31 14.27
N HIS A 377 4.20 -19.12 15.48
CA HIS A 377 4.08 -17.85 16.21
C HIS A 377 5.05 -16.82 15.58
N MET A 378 4.64 -15.55 15.56
CA MET A 378 5.42 -14.47 14.94
C MET A 378 5.91 -13.44 15.94
N ASP A 379 4.99 -12.68 16.53
CA ASP A 379 5.24 -11.63 17.52
C ASP A 379 3.94 -11.35 18.29
N LEU A 380 3.99 -10.48 19.30
CA LEU A 380 2.80 -9.92 19.94
C LEU A 380 2.24 -8.76 19.09
N ASP A 381 0.91 -8.61 19.07
CA ASP A 381 0.25 -7.43 18.51
C ASP A 381 0.33 -6.22 19.47
N TYR A 382 -0.24 -5.09 19.05
CA TYR A 382 -0.33 -3.85 19.83
C TYR A 382 -1.21 -3.94 21.11
N ASN A 383 -1.87 -5.08 21.34
CA ASN A 383 -2.66 -5.42 22.52
C ASN A 383 -2.01 -6.51 23.42
N ASP A 384 -0.80 -6.98 23.09
CA ASP A 384 -0.13 -8.15 23.69
C ASP A 384 -0.78 -9.51 23.39
N GLU A 385 -1.55 -9.63 22.31
CA GLU A 385 -2.09 -10.89 21.80
C GLU A 385 -1.10 -11.54 20.81
N MET A 386 -0.90 -12.86 20.89
CA MET A 386 0.03 -13.57 19.99
C MET A 386 -0.51 -13.60 18.56
N LEU A 387 0.29 -13.11 17.61
CA LEU A 387 0.05 -13.25 16.17
C LEU A 387 0.73 -14.50 15.62
N TYR A 388 0.02 -15.18 14.73
CA TYR A 388 0.45 -16.41 14.09
C TYR A 388 0.46 -16.28 12.57
N VAL A 389 1.30 -17.06 11.90
CA VAL A 389 1.38 -17.14 10.44
C VAL A 389 1.37 -18.59 9.99
N VAL A 390 0.77 -18.85 8.82
CA VAL A 390 0.89 -20.15 8.14
C VAL A 390 2.16 -20.13 7.29
N PRO A 391 3.13 -21.05 7.48
CA PRO A 391 4.32 -21.10 6.66
C PRO A 391 3.96 -21.30 5.19
N HIS A 392 4.61 -20.57 4.27
CA HIS A 392 4.30 -20.59 2.83
C HIS A 392 4.12 -22.00 2.25
N MET A 393 4.98 -22.98 2.62
CA MET A 393 4.87 -24.36 2.10
C MET A 393 3.66 -25.12 2.63
N VAL A 394 3.19 -24.80 3.84
CA VAL A 394 1.93 -25.31 4.38
C VAL A 394 0.77 -24.66 3.63
N LEU A 395 0.82 -23.33 3.42
CA LEU A 395 -0.21 -22.59 2.69
C LEU A 395 -0.40 -23.09 1.24
N ASP A 396 0.69 -23.36 0.52
CA ASP A 396 0.66 -23.93 -0.84
C ASP A 396 0.04 -25.34 -0.87
N LEU A 397 0.42 -26.20 0.07
CA LEU A 397 -0.16 -27.54 0.24
C LEU A 397 -1.68 -27.47 0.51
N ILE A 398 -2.12 -26.66 1.48
CA ILE A 398 -3.54 -26.60 1.86
C ILE A 398 -4.40 -25.91 0.81
N THR A 399 -3.84 -24.96 0.05
CA THR A 399 -4.54 -24.30 -1.05
C THR A 399 -4.80 -25.29 -2.18
N ARG A 400 -3.78 -26.06 -2.57
CA ARG A 400 -3.90 -27.15 -3.53
C ARG A 400 -4.89 -28.22 -3.07
N LYS A 401 -4.81 -28.69 -1.82
CA LYS A 401 -5.76 -29.67 -1.26
C LYS A 401 -7.20 -29.13 -1.21
N SER A 402 -7.37 -27.85 -0.89
CA SER A 402 -8.69 -27.21 -0.88
C SER A 402 -9.31 -27.08 -2.27
N ILE A 403 -8.49 -26.95 -3.32
CA ILE A 403 -8.95 -26.99 -4.73
C ILE A 403 -9.28 -28.44 -5.14
N GLU A 404 -8.42 -29.42 -4.82
CA GLU A 404 -8.65 -30.85 -5.09
C GLU A 404 -9.97 -31.34 -4.47
N ASP A 405 -10.23 -30.98 -3.21
CA ASP A 405 -11.42 -31.40 -2.45
C ASP A 405 -12.63 -30.44 -2.61
N ASN A 406 -12.51 -29.36 -3.41
CA ASN A 406 -13.52 -28.30 -3.56
C ASN A 406 -14.01 -27.70 -2.22
N PHE A 407 -13.10 -27.57 -1.26
CA PHE A 407 -13.39 -27.17 0.12
C PHE A 407 -13.42 -25.65 0.32
N VAL A 408 -12.39 -24.97 -0.20
CA VAL A 408 -12.25 -23.51 -0.27
C VAL A 408 -11.73 -23.17 -1.66
N ILE A 409 -12.40 -22.25 -2.35
CA ILE A 409 -11.98 -21.73 -3.65
C ILE A 409 -11.39 -20.35 -3.45
N VAL A 410 -10.08 -20.21 -3.66
CA VAL A 410 -9.36 -18.94 -3.63
C VAL A 410 -9.25 -18.39 -5.04
N ILE A 411 -9.57 -17.10 -5.22
CA ILE A 411 -9.47 -16.39 -6.49
C ILE A 411 -8.65 -15.12 -6.25
N ASN A 412 -7.52 -15.01 -6.95
CA ASN A 412 -6.72 -13.79 -6.97
C ASN A 412 -6.85 -13.04 -8.30
N TYR A 413 -6.44 -11.77 -8.30
CA TYR A 413 -6.51 -10.88 -9.47
C TYR A 413 -5.75 -11.36 -10.73
N SER A 414 -4.91 -12.41 -10.61
CA SER A 414 -4.11 -12.94 -11.72
C SER A 414 -4.64 -14.26 -12.33
N GLN A 415 -5.69 -14.85 -11.77
CA GLN A 415 -6.26 -16.11 -12.23
C GLN A 415 -7.45 -15.89 -13.17
N THR A 416 -7.19 -15.86 -14.48
CA THR A 416 -8.23 -15.63 -15.51
C THR A 416 -9.01 -16.89 -15.91
N LYS A 417 -8.58 -18.09 -15.51
CA LYS A 417 -9.22 -19.38 -15.83
C LYS A 417 -9.12 -20.40 -14.69
N VAL A 418 -9.99 -20.29 -13.69
CA VAL A 418 -10.20 -21.37 -12.71
C VAL A 418 -11.19 -22.40 -13.28
N ARG A 419 -10.81 -23.69 -13.32
CA ARG A 419 -11.76 -24.79 -13.57
C ARG A 419 -12.61 -24.99 -12.33
N LEU A 420 -13.75 -24.31 -12.27
CA LEU A 420 -14.66 -24.33 -11.12
C LEU A 420 -15.55 -25.57 -11.15
N SER A 421 -15.86 -26.13 -9.98
CA SER A 421 -16.96 -27.08 -9.83
C SER A 421 -18.31 -26.36 -9.87
N GLU A 422 -19.41 -27.09 -10.06
CA GLU A 422 -20.76 -26.51 -10.08
C GLU A 422 -21.20 -25.92 -8.72
N LYS A 423 -20.51 -26.21 -7.61
CA LYS A 423 -20.95 -25.85 -6.25
C LYS A 423 -19.81 -25.37 -5.36
N VAL A 424 -19.56 -24.05 -5.37
CA VAL A 424 -18.66 -23.38 -4.42
C VAL A 424 -19.36 -23.17 -3.08
N ARG A 425 -18.76 -23.65 -1.99
CA ARG A 425 -19.29 -23.46 -0.61
C ARG A 425 -18.55 -22.42 0.20
N ARG A 426 -17.24 -22.28 -0.01
CA ARG A 426 -16.41 -21.26 0.62
C ARG A 426 -15.60 -20.57 -0.45
N LEU A 427 -15.69 -19.25 -0.47
CA LEU A 427 -15.09 -18.40 -1.50
C LEU A 427 -14.16 -17.40 -0.81
N SER A 428 -12.91 -17.34 -1.26
CA SER A 428 -11.96 -16.32 -0.84
C SER A 428 -11.50 -15.49 -2.04
N LEU A 429 -11.62 -14.18 -1.94
CA LEU A 429 -11.34 -13.22 -3.01
C LEU A 429 -10.18 -12.32 -2.60
N HIS A 430 -9.00 -12.54 -3.19
CA HIS A 430 -7.77 -11.78 -2.92
C HIS A 430 -7.48 -10.82 -4.08
N PHE A 431 -8.17 -9.68 -4.07
CA PHE A 431 -8.08 -8.68 -5.12
C PHE A 431 -7.06 -7.58 -4.80
N GLY A 432 -6.78 -7.32 -3.51
CA GLY A 432 -5.85 -6.29 -3.08
C GLY A 432 -6.23 -4.91 -3.63
N SER A 433 -5.25 -4.17 -4.15
CA SER A 433 -5.44 -2.87 -4.79
C SER A 433 -5.84 -2.95 -6.28
N ALA A 434 -6.09 -4.14 -6.83
CA ALA A 434 -6.36 -4.32 -8.25
C ALA A 434 -7.72 -3.75 -8.68
N THR A 435 -7.70 -2.58 -9.32
CA THR A 435 -8.88 -1.84 -9.77
C THR A 435 -9.68 -2.55 -10.88
N ASN A 436 -9.18 -3.64 -11.48
CA ASN A 436 -9.89 -4.40 -12.53
C ASN A 436 -10.29 -5.83 -12.11
N ALA A 437 -10.06 -6.22 -10.85
CA ALA A 437 -10.44 -7.54 -10.37
C ALA A 437 -11.97 -7.71 -10.31
N THR A 438 -12.46 -8.84 -10.80
CA THR A 438 -13.89 -9.21 -10.79
C THR A 438 -14.05 -10.68 -10.47
N THR A 439 -15.17 -11.06 -9.87
CA THR A 439 -15.49 -12.48 -9.61
C THR A 439 -16.01 -13.14 -10.89
N PRO A 440 -15.54 -14.34 -11.27
CA PRO A 440 -16.02 -15.04 -12.47
C PRO A 440 -17.53 -15.25 -12.46
N THR A 441 -18.19 -14.91 -13.58
CA THR A 441 -19.65 -15.02 -13.76
C THR A 441 -20.20 -16.43 -13.69
N SER A 442 -19.33 -17.46 -13.75
CA SER A 442 -19.68 -18.86 -13.59
C SER A 442 -19.94 -19.29 -12.14
N ILE A 443 -19.66 -18.45 -11.15
CA ILE A 443 -19.84 -18.80 -9.73
C ILE A 443 -21.24 -18.44 -9.26
N ASN A 444 -22.00 -19.45 -8.83
CA ASN A 444 -23.28 -19.24 -8.17
C ASN A 444 -23.10 -18.79 -6.71
N LEU A 445 -22.97 -17.47 -6.51
CA LEU A 445 -22.76 -16.84 -5.20
C LEU A 445 -23.83 -17.21 -4.16
N SER A 446 -25.06 -17.54 -4.60
CA SER A 446 -26.14 -17.84 -3.65
C SER A 446 -25.95 -19.14 -2.87
N GLN A 447 -25.06 -20.03 -3.31
CA GLN A 447 -24.78 -21.30 -2.61
C GLN A 447 -23.60 -21.23 -1.63
N VAL A 448 -22.86 -20.11 -1.65
CA VAL A 448 -21.72 -19.84 -0.80
C VAL A 448 -22.19 -19.61 0.64
N ARG A 449 -21.50 -20.24 1.59
CA ARG A 449 -21.75 -20.18 3.04
C ARG A 449 -20.66 -19.41 3.79
N SER A 450 -19.50 -19.24 3.17
CA SER A 450 -18.34 -18.56 3.76
C SER A 450 -17.70 -17.66 2.71
N LEU A 451 -17.53 -16.39 3.04
CA LEU A 451 -16.92 -15.38 2.18
C LEU A 451 -15.76 -14.71 2.92
N SER A 452 -14.56 -14.81 2.36
CA SER A 452 -13.44 -13.95 2.68
C SER A 452 -13.18 -13.01 1.51
N PHE A 453 -13.03 -11.71 1.78
CA PHE A 453 -12.74 -10.69 0.78
C PHE A 453 -11.61 -9.81 1.26
N VAL A 454 -10.54 -9.68 0.45
CA VAL A 454 -9.39 -8.80 0.70
C VAL A 454 -9.17 -7.91 -0.52
N GLY A 455 -9.51 -6.63 -0.43
CA GLY A 455 -9.26 -5.65 -1.49
C GLY A 455 -10.16 -4.41 -1.50
N LEU A 456 -10.20 -3.70 -2.62
CA LEU A 456 -11.04 -2.50 -2.78
C LEU A 456 -12.54 -2.86 -2.71
N PHE A 457 -13.32 -2.20 -1.83
CA PHE A 457 -14.74 -2.57 -1.62
C PHE A 457 -15.63 -2.41 -2.87
N ASN A 458 -15.26 -1.53 -3.80
CA ASN A 458 -15.95 -1.36 -5.07
C ASN A 458 -15.79 -2.56 -6.04
N ARG A 459 -14.92 -3.53 -5.70
CA ARG A 459 -14.76 -4.83 -6.39
C ARG A 459 -15.32 -6.01 -5.62
N MET A 460 -15.89 -5.79 -4.44
CA MET A 460 -16.64 -6.83 -3.73
C MET A 460 -17.96 -7.12 -4.48
N PRO A 461 -18.33 -8.40 -4.68
CA PRO A 461 -19.66 -8.74 -5.17
C PRO A 461 -20.76 -8.25 -4.21
N SER A 462 -21.98 -8.07 -4.71
CA SER A 462 -23.09 -7.60 -3.87
C SER A 462 -23.34 -8.58 -2.73
N ILE A 463 -23.26 -8.11 -1.49
CA ILE A 463 -23.45 -8.96 -0.30
C ILE A 463 -24.85 -9.61 -0.26
N LYS A 464 -25.83 -9.05 -0.99
CA LYS A 464 -27.19 -9.62 -1.17
C LYS A 464 -27.21 -10.92 -1.98
N ASP A 465 -26.18 -11.18 -2.79
CA ASP A 465 -26.15 -12.34 -3.67
C ASP A 465 -25.88 -13.64 -2.88
N PHE A 466 -25.28 -13.52 -1.69
CA PHE A 466 -24.86 -14.62 -0.81
C PHE A 466 -25.97 -15.10 0.14
N LYS A 467 -27.09 -15.59 -0.42
CA LYS A 467 -28.33 -15.92 0.34
C LYS A 467 -28.18 -16.90 1.52
N PHE A 468 -27.13 -17.71 1.57
CA PHE A 468 -26.89 -18.69 2.64
C PHE A 468 -25.58 -18.44 3.41
N LEU A 469 -25.10 -17.19 3.42
CA LEU A 469 -23.86 -16.81 4.11
C LEU A 469 -23.98 -17.00 5.62
N ARG A 470 -22.96 -17.64 6.21
CA ARG A 470 -22.79 -17.89 7.66
C ARG A 470 -21.58 -17.19 8.22
N VAL A 471 -20.49 -17.14 7.46
CA VAL A 471 -19.24 -16.48 7.84
C VAL A 471 -18.89 -15.45 6.78
N ALA A 472 -18.66 -14.21 7.21
CA ALA A 472 -18.26 -13.09 6.37
C ALA A 472 -17.04 -12.39 6.98
N ILE A 473 -15.92 -12.38 6.24
CA ILE A 473 -14.66 -11.75 6.62
C ILE A 473 -14.36 -10.71 5.53
N LEU A 474 -14.62 -9.44 5.82
CA LEU A 474 -14.59 -8.35 4.83
C LEU A 474 -13.44 -7.39 5.15
N HIS A 475 -12.30 -7.60 4.51
CA HIS A 475 -11.09 -6.80 4.67
C HIS A 475 -10.99 -5.84 3.49
N THR A 476 -11.60 -4.68 3.70
CA THR A 476 -11.93 -3.73 2.64
C THR A 476 -11.05 -2.49 2.69
N LEU A 477 -10.53 -2.11 1.53
CA LEU A 477 -9.82 -0.87 1.32
C LEU A 477 -10.71 0.14 0.60
N GLY A 478 -10.69 1.38 1.08
CA GLY A 478 -11.25 2.52 0.38
C GLY A 478 -10.36 2.98 -0.78
N ASP A 479 -11.01 3.35 -1.87
CA ASP A 479 -10.45 4.20 -2.92
C ASP A 479 -10.68 5.67 -2.54
N ASN A 480 -9.76 6.58 -2.90
CA ASN A 480 -9.77 8.01 -2.54
C ASN A 480 -11.05 8.74 -2.96
N ARG A 481 -11.86 8.13 -3.83
CA ARG A 481 -13.14 8.65 -4.36
C ARG A 481 -14.34 8.32 -3.47
N SER A 482 -14.25 7.34 -2.57
CA SER A 482 -15.42 6.73 -1.93
C SER A 482 -15.40 6.87 -0.40
N ARG A 483 -16.19 7.80 0.14
CA ARG A 483 -16.20 8.13 1.58
C ARG A 483 -16.80 7.06 2.50
N CYS A 484 -17.62 6.14 1.97
CA CYS A 484 -18.37 5.20 2.79
C CYS A 484 -18.63 3.85 2.07
N PHE A 485 -18.46 2.76 2.79
CA PHE A 485 -18.80 1.39 2.39
C PHE A 485 -20.23 1.05 2.87
N ASN A 486 -21.17 0.87 1.93
CA ASN A 486 -22.58 0.63 2.24
C ASN A 486 -22.88 -0.87 2.43
N LEU A 487 -23.15 -1.26 3.68
CA LEU A 487 -23.51 -2.62 4.09
C LEU A 487 -24.94 -2.73 4.64
N THR A 488 -25.82 -1.77 4.35
CA THR A 488 -27.26 -1.82 4.69
C THR A 488 -27.98 -3.10 4.22
N ALA A 489 -27.41 -3.76 3.21
CA ALA A 489 -27.84 -5.04 2.67
C ALA A 489 -27.73 -6.25 3.63
N ILE A 490 -26.91 -6.17 4.69
CA ILE A 490 -26.60 -7.31 5.56
C ILE A 490 -27.83 -7.86 6.29
N CYS A 491 -28.86 -7.04 6.55
CA CYS A 491 -30.10 -7.49 7.18
C CYS A 491 -30.87 -8.60 6.42
N ALA A 492 -30.50 -8.88 5.16
CA ALA A 492 -31.04 -10.00 4.39
C ALA A 492 -30.35 -11.35 4.65
N LEU A 493 -29.29 -11.40 5.46
CA LEU A 493 -28.47 -12.58 5.71
C LEU A 493 -28.87 -13.34 6.99
N PHE A 494 -30.06 -13.93 6.99
CA PHE A 494 -30.65 -14.60 8.17
C PHE A 494 -29.87 -15.82 8.72
N GLN A 495 -28.87 -16.33 7.99
CA GLN A 495 -28.00 -17.44 8.43
C GLN A 495 -26.63 -16.96 8.90
N LEU A 496 -26.38 -15.66 8.97
CA LEU A 496 -25.08 -15.10 9.36
C LEU A 496 -24.81 -15.34 10.85
N ILE A 497 -23.70 -16.04 11.14
CA ILE A 497 -23.24 -16.40 12.49
C ILE A 497 -22.02 -15.56 12.88
N TYR A 498 -21.11 -15.32 11.94
CA TYR A 498 -19.88 -14.54 12.14
C TYR A 498 -19.76 -13.44 11.09
N LEU A 499 -19.57 -12.20 11.54
CA LEU A 499 -19.30 -11.04 10.69
C LEU A 499 -18.09 -10.26 11.23
N GLN A 500 -17.03 -10.18 10.42
CA GLN A 500 -15.84 -9.36 10.67
C GLN A 500 -15.67 -8.35 9.52
N ILE A 501 -15.55 -7.06 9.84
CA ILE A 501 -15.42 -5.97 8.86
C ILE A 501 -14.25 -5.05 9.24
N ARG A 502 -13.10 -5.26 8.58
CA ARG A 502 -11.96 -4.32 8.54
C ARG A 502 -12.18 -3.34 7.41
N CYS A 503 -12.24 -2.05 7.73
CA CYS A 503 -12.40 -0.99 6.74
C CYS A 503 -11.71 0.29 7.20
N ASN A 504 -11.03 0.98 6.27
CA ASN A 504 -10.43 2.29 6.51
C ASN A 504 -11.34 3.47 6.06
N VAL A 505 -12.62 3.21 5.76
CA VAL A 505 -13.65 4.23 5.49
C VAL A 505 -14.92 3.93 6.29
N ASP A 506 -15.85 4.89 6.37
CA ASP A 506 -17.09 4.72 7.11
C ASP A 506 -17.91 3.52 6.63
N VAL A 507 -18.36 2.66 7.55
CA VAL A 507 -19.27 1.56 7.21
C VAL A 507 -20.70 1.92 7.54
N LYS A 508 -21.56 2.05 6.52
CA LYS A 508 -23.00 2.28 6.71
C LYS A 508 -23.75 0.97 6.89
N LEU A 509 -23.99 0.63 8.16
CA LEU A 509 -24.87 -0.47 8.58
C LEU A 509 -26.38 -0.11 8.40
N PRO A 510 -27.28 -1.10 8.36
CA PRO A 510 -28.72 -0.85 8.37
C PRO A 510 -29.20 -0.32 9.74
N HIS A 511 -30.29 0.45 9.76
CA HIS A 511 -30.88 0.97 11.01
C HIS A 511 -31.48 -0.09 11.94
N LYS A 512 -31.59 -1.35 11.47
CA LYS A 512 -32.00 -2.51 12.26
C LYS A 512 -31.18 -3.74 11.87
N MET A 513 -30.78 -4.50 12.88
CA MET A 513 -30.04 -5.76 12.80
C MET A 513 -30.62 -6.85 13.71
N ASP A 514 -31.66 -6.56 14.50
CA ASP A 514 -32.38 -7.51 15.37
C ASP A 514 -32.90 -8.77 14.63
N HIS A 515 -33.13 -8.67 13.31
CA HIS A 515 -33.48 -9.79 12.43
C HIS A 515 -32.36 -10.82 12.20
N LEU A 516 -31.11 -10.54 12.58
CA LEU A 516 -29.96 -11.47 12.43
C LEU A 516 -29.91 -12.48 13.59
N THR A 517 -30.97 -13.25 13.77
CA THR A 517 -31.21 -14.10 14.96
C THR A 517 -30.24 -15.29 15.14
N GLN A 518 -29.26 -15.45 14.24
CA GLN A 518 -28.20 -16.47 14.33
C GLN A 518 -26.81 -15.85 14.54
N LEU A 519 -26.67 -14.52 14.56
CA LEU A 519 -25.39 -13.85 14.69
C LEU A 519 -24.84 -14.05 16.11
N GLU A 520 -23.70 -14.73 16.22
CA GLU A 520 -22.99 -15.01 17.48
C GLU A 520 -21.78 -14.07 17.66
N THR A 521 -21.12 -13.67 16.57
CA THR A 521 -19.96 -12.77 16.59
C THR A 521 -20.15 -11.59 15.64
N LEU A 522 -20.00 -10.37 16.17
CA LEU A 522 -19.90 -9.13 15.41
C LEU A 522 -18.61 -8.38 15.74
N GLU A 523 -17.74 -8.27 14.74
CA GLU A 523 -16.46 -7.57 14.77
C GLU A 523 -16.44 -6.47 13.69
N ILE A 524 -16.34 -5.19 14.09
CA ILE A 524 -16.48 -4.07 13.13
C ILE A 524 -15.83 -2.75 13.61
N ASN A 525 -15.09 -2.06 12.75
CA ASN A 525 -14.58 -0.70 13.02
C ASN A 525 -15.60 0.42 12.65
N ALA A 526 -16.82 0.37 13.20
CA ALA A 526 -17.86 1.38 12.92
C ALA A 526 -18.95 1.44 14.01
N ALA A 527 -19.76 2.50 13.98
CA ALA A 527 -20.91 2.67 14.86
C ALA A 527 -21.98 1.58 14.63
N VAL A 528 -22.32 0.85 15.69
CA VAL A 528 -23.25 -0.28 15.64
C VAL A 528 -24.66 0.15 16.05
N PRO A 529 -25.73 -0.25 15.33
CA PRO A 529 -27.11 0.01 15.72
C PRO A 529 -27.47 -0.50 17.12
N SER A 530 -28.30 0.27 17.84
CA SER A 530 -28.72 -0.04 19.21
C SER A 530 -29.45 -1.37 19.37
N ASP A 531 -30.11 -1.86 18.33
CA ASP A 531 -30.89 -3.10 18.38
C ASP A 531 -30.04 -4.37 18.25
N VAL A 532 -28.73 -4.27 17.95
CA VAL A 532 -27.82 -5.44 17.92
C VAL A 532 -27.77 -6.19 19.25
N MET A 533 -27.88 -5.52 20.39
CA MET A 533 -27.92 -6.20 21.70
C MET A 533 -29.26 -6.91 21.99
N ARG A 534 -30.24 -6.82 21.07
CA ARG A 534 -31.47 -7.64 21.10
C ARG A 534 -31.31 -8.98 20.37
N ILE A 535 -30.20 -9.18 19.66
CA ILE A 535 -29.92 -10.45 18.97
C ILE A 535 -29.71 -11.54 20.04
N PRO A 536 -30.58 -12.57 20.11
CA PRO A 536 -30.59 -13.53 21.21
C PRO A 536 -29.43 -14.53 21.19
N SER A 537 -28.74 -14.63 20.04
CA SER A 537 -27.56 -15.48 19.82
C SER A 537 -26.24 -14.77 20.12
N LEU A 538 -26.21 -13.45 20.30
CA LEU A 538 -24.96 -12.69 20.34
C LEU A 538 -24.09 -13.07 21.55
N LEU A 539 -22.88 -13.56 21.28
CA LEU A 539 -21.88 -13.99 22.25
C LEU A 539 -20.71 -13.00 22.33
N TYR A 540 -20.27 -12.49 21.19
CA TYR A 540 -19.09 -11.62 21.05
C TYR A 540 -19.46 -10.33 20.31
N LEU A 541 -19.30 -9.19 20.98
CA LEU A 541 -19.37 -7.86 20.36
C LEU A 541 -18.05 -7.13 20.59
N GLN A 542 -17.31 -6.89 19.49
CA GLN A 542 -15.98 -6.28 19.53
C GLN A 542 -15.84 -5.21 18.43
N PRO A 543 -15.87 -3.90 18.76
CA PRO A 543 -15.36 -2.89 17.87
C PRO A 543 -13.85 -3.06 17.70
N GLU A 544 -13.39 -2.87 16.48
CA GLU A 544 -12.02 -3.23 16.07
C GLU A 544 -11.05 -2.04 16.22
N ARG A 545 -9.86 -2.32 16.77
CA ARG A 545 -8.90 -1.31 17.25
C ARG A 545 -7.76 -1.04 16.27
N GLU A 546 -8.02 -1.00 14.96
CA GLU A 546 -6.99 -0.54 14.02
C GLU A 546 -6.65 0.94 14.27
N LYS A 547 -5.35 1.24 14.49
CA LYS A 547 -4.83 2.61 14.44
C LYS A 547 -5.21 3.21 13.08
N LYS A 548 -6.00 4.29 13.08
CA LYS A 548 -6.50 4.85 11.82
C LYS A 548 -5.37 5.47 11.02
N LEU A 549 -5.15 4.93 9.83
CA LEU A 549 -4.40 5.62 8.79
C LEU A 549 -5.12 6.92 8.43
N HIS A 550 -4.43 8.05 8.63
CA HIS A 550 -4.77 9.42 8.24
C HIS A 550 -6.07 9.60 7.42
N THR A 551 -7.22 9.62 8.10
CA THR A 551 -8.45 10.24 7.58
C THR A 551 -9.42 10.50 8.72
N ARG A 552 -9.88 11.76 8.80
CA ARG A 552 -10.92 12.44 9.62
C ARG A 552 -12.17 11.65 10.08
N LEU A 553 -12.01 10.41 10.54
CA LEU A 553 -13.08 9.59 11.07
C LEU A 553 -12.90 9.42 12.57
N GLU A 554 -13.34 10.42 13.31
CA GLU A 554 -13.69 10.22 14.71
C GLU A 554 -14.67 9.05 14.77
N LEU A 555 -14.30 7.97 15.46
CA LEU A 555 -15.33 7.10 16.02
C LEU A 555 -16.09 7.97 17.01
N LEU A 556 -17.26 8.50 16.66
CA LEU A 556 -18.11 9.13 17.66
C LEU A 556 -18.37 8.07 18.74
N PRO A 557 -17.90 8.28 19.99
CA PRO A 557 -18.18 7.34 21.06
C PRO A 557 -19.69 7.26 21.23
N ILE A 558 -20.21 6.14 21.72
CA ILE A 558 -21.60 6.18 22.19
C ILE A 558 -21.62 7.23 23.32
N PRO A 559 -22.40 8.33 23.22
CA PRO A 559 -22.23 9.46 24.14
C PRO A 559 -22.40 9.04 25.60
N ARG A 560 -23.33 8.12 25.86
CA ARG A 560 -23.55 7.43 27.14
C ARG A 560 -23.96 5.99 26.93
N LEU A 561 -23.70 5.15 27.93
CA LEU A 561 -24.03 3.73 27.88
C LEU A 561 -25.56 3.53 27.99
N PRO A 562 -26.22 2.93 26.99
CA PRO A 562 -27.69 2.85 26.96
C PRO A 562 -28.25 1.74 27.85
N GLN A 563 -29.33 2.05 28.57
CA GLN A 563 -29.93 1.17 29.60
C GLN A 563 -30.41 -0.21 29.09
N TRP A 564 -30.70 -0.37 27.80
CA TRP A 564 -31.12 -1.65 27.22
C TRP A 564 -29.99 -2.68 27.08
N ILE A 565 -28.74 -2.34 27.42
CA ILE A 565 -27.61 -3.28 27.46
C ILE A 565 -27.81 -4.44 28.45
N GLN A 566 -28.79 -4.38 29.37
CA GLN A 566 -29.13 -5.52 30.26
C GLN A 566 -29.84 -6.70 29.56
N GLN A 567 -30.18 -6.61 28.27
CA GLN A 567 -31.03 -7.59 27.58
C GLN A 567 -30.35 -8.91 27.09
N PRO A 568 -29.10 -8.94 26.57
CA PRO A 568 -28.54 -10.15 25.99
C PRO A 568 -28.04 -11.12 27.07
N GLN A 569 -28.78 -12.21 27.30
CA GLN A 569 -28.49 -13.19 28.35
C GLN A 569 -27.23 -14.05 28.11
N LYS A 570 -26.74 -14.12 26.86
CA LYS A 570 -25.61 -14.99 26.47
C LYS A 570 -24.30 -14.26 26.18
N LEU A 571 -24.30 -12.92 26.20
CA LEU A 571 -23.14 -12.12 25.82
C LEU A 571 -21.96 -12.41 26.77
N SER A 572 -20.91 -13.04 26.23
CA SER A 572 -19.77 -13.54 26.99
C SER A 572 -18.55 -12.62 26.90
N CYS A 573 -18.47 -11.83 25.83
CA CYS A 573 -17.43 -10.85 25.56
C CYS A 573 -18.04 -9.54 25.04
N LEU A 574 -17.72 -8.44 25.72
CA LEU A 574 -18.11 -7.09 25.33
C LEU A 574 -16.88 -6.19 25.36
N LYS A 575 -16.46 -5.68 24.18
CA LYS A 575 -15.53 -4.55 24.10
C LYS A 575 -16.34 -3.31 23.67
N ILE A 576 -16.19 -2.16 24.35
CA ILE A 576 -16.99 -0.94 24.08
C ILE A 576 -16.17 0.34 24.24
N MET A 577 -16.46 1.34 23.39
CA MET A 577 -15.95 2.71 23.52
C MET A 577 -17.10 3.67 23.82
N VAL A 578 -16.96 4.45 24.90
CA VAL A 578 -17.98 5.34 25.45
C VAL A 578 -17.39 6.73 25.66
N GLY A 579 -18.17 7.78 25.40
CA GLY A 579 -17.72 9.16 25.56
C GLY A 579 -17.64 9.52 27.03
N GLU A 580 -18.78 9.42 27.70
CA GLU A 580 -18.98 9.58 29.14
C GLU A 580 -19.46 8.26 29.76
N LEU A 581 -18.92 7.88 30.93
CA LEU A 581 -19.37 6.70 31.66
C LEU A 581 -19.72 7.05 33.11
N HIS A 582 -21.00 7.01 33.44
CA HIS A 582 -21.50 7.36 34.76
C HIS A 582 -21.55 6.14 35.70
N ARG A 583 -21.57 6.34 37.03
CA ARG A 583 -21.60 5.24 38.02
C ARG A 583 -22.81 4.30 37.84
N SER A 584 -23.95 4.82 37.36
CA SER A 584 -25.14 4.03 37.01
C SER A 584 -24.88 2.95 35.96
N ASP A 585 -23.91 3.19 35.09
CA ASP A 585 -23.69 2.40 33.87
C ASP A 585 -22.89 1.13 34.20
N ILE A 586 -22.15 1.15 35.31
CA ILE A 586 -21.55 -0.04 35.93
C ILE A 586 -22.64 -1.04 36.31
N GLY A 587 -23.73 -0.59 36.92
CA GLY A 587 -24.87 -1.46 37.27
C GLY A 587 -25.58 -2.05 36.05
N VAL A 588 -25.56 -1.34 34.92
CA VAL A 588 -26.04 -1.85 33.63
C VAL A 588 -25.13 -2.96 33.10
N LEU A 589 -23.81 -2.75 33.09
CA LEU A 589 -22.83 -3.75 32.66
C LEU A 589 -22.74 -4.96 33.60
N ALA A 590 -22.80 -4.74 34.91
CA ALA A 590 -22.77 -5.79 35.93
C ALA A 590 -24.03 -6.67 35.92
N GLY A 591 -25.13 -6.18 35.34
CA GLY A 591 -26.36 -6.94 35.12
C GLY A 591 -26.26 -8.00 34.03
N LEU A 592 -25.17 -8.06 33.25
CA LEU A 592 -24.96 -9.09 32.22
C LEU A 592 -24.50 -10.42 32.85
N PRO A 593 -25.34 -11.47 32.85
CA PRO A 593 -25.10 -12.65 33.70
C PRO A 593 -24.02 -13.61 33.16
N ALA A 594 -23.70 -13.52 31.86
CA ALA A 594 -22.75 -14.41 31.18
C ALA A 594 -21.39 -13.75 30.89
N LEU A 595 -21.18 -12.49 31.29
CA LEU A 595 -20.06 -11.68 30.84
C LEU A 595 -18.72 -12.12 31.46
N THR A 596 -17.90 -12.81 30.67
CA THR A 596 -16.57 -13.32 31.07
C THR A 596 -15.42 -12.42 30.67
N VAL A 597 -15.60 -11.59 29.63
CA VAL A 597 -14.63 -10.61 29.13
C VAL A 597 -15.32 -9.26 28.98
N LEU A 598 -14.76 -8.23 29.61
CA LEU A 598 -15.21 -6.85 29.49
C LEU A 598 -14.01 -5.94 29.19
N CYS A 599 -14.05 -5.22 28.07
CA CYS A 599 -13.09 -4.17 27.77
C CYS A 599 -13.81 -2.84 27.60
N VAL A 600 -13.42 -1.82 28.36
CA VAL A 600 -14.05 -0.49 28.33
C VAL A 600 -13.02 0.57 27.98
N TYR A 601 -13.34 1.36 26.96
CA TYR A 601 -12.58 2.52 26.49
C TYR A 601 -13.38 3.79 26.79
N ILE A 602 -12.82 4.71 27.55
CA ILE A 602 -13.46 5.96 27.98
C ILE A 602 -12.64 7.14 27.49
N ARG A 603 -13.26 8.12 26.82
CA ARG A 603 -12.57 9.37 26.47
C ARG A 603 -12.53 10.35 27.64
N GLN A 604 -13.70 10.67 28.20
CA GLN A 604 -13.80 11.68 29.24
C GLN A 604 -14.44 11.11 30.52
N PRO A 605 -13.72 11.10 31.65
CA PRO A 605 -14.28 10.69 32.93
C PRO A 605 -15.25 11.76 33.46
N THR A 606 -16.51 11.37 33.73
CA THR A 606 -17.50 12.27 34.37
C THR A 606 -17.42 12.27 35.90
N ALA A 607 -16.50 11.52 36.50
CA ALA A 607 -16.32 11.40 37.94
C ALA A 607 -14.82 11.24 38.26
N GLU A 608 -14.39 11.65 39.46
CA GLU A 608 -12.99 11.50 39.88
C GLU A 608 -12.64 10.04 40.20
N SER A 609 -13.58 9.28 40.78
CA SER A 609 -13.41 7.86 41.11
C SER A 609 -14.53 6.98 40.54
N PHE A 610 -14.17 5.73 40.26
CA PHE A 610 -14.99 4.73 39.59
C PHE A 610 -15.02 3.46 40.46
N ILE A 611 -16.13 3.28 41.18
CA ILE A 611 -16.27 2.28 42.23
C ILE A 611 -16.96 1.02 41.67
N ILE A 612 -16.26 -0.11 41.73
CA ILE A 612 -16.81 -1.44 41.46
C ILE A 612 -17.40 -1.97 42.77
N GLU A 613 -18.74 -2.02 42.83
CA GLU A 613 -19.49 -2.33 44.05
C GLU A 613 -19.47 -3.84 44.39
N ARG A 614 -19.65 -4.16 45.68
CA ARG A 614 -19.70 -5.55 46.20
C ARG A 614 -20.63 -6.44 45.38
N GLY A 615 -20.15 -7.62 44.98
CA GLY A 615 -20.94 -8.63 44.28
C GLY A 615 -21.19 -8.36 42.79
N THR A 616 -20.65 -7.28 42.21
CA THR A 616 -20.73 -7.03 40.76
C THR A 616 -19.78 -7.95 39.97
N PHE A 617 -20.17 -8.27 38.73
CA PHE A 617 -19.40 -9.07 37.77
C PHE A 617 -18.94 -10.47 38.28
N PRO A 618 -19.87 -11.34 38.76
CA PRO A 618 -19.54 -12.58 39.45
C PRO A 618 -18.77 -13.61 38.59
N VAL A 619 -18.93 -13.59 37.26
CA VAL A 619 -18.33 -14.56 36.32
C VAL A 619 -17.20 -13.99 35.46
N LEU A 620 -16.84 -12.71 35.66
CA LEU A 620 -15.84 -12.02 34.86
C LEU A 620 -14.43 -12.59 35.09
N LYS A 621 -13.70 -12.87 34.01
CA LYS A 621 -12.36 -13.49 34.02
C LYS A 621 -11.28 -12.54 33.49
N TYR A 622 -11.60 -11.69 32.52
CA TYR A 622 -10.72 -10.64 32.00
C TYR A 622 -11.43 -9.29 32.03
N PHE A 623 -10.76 -8.28 32.59
CA PHE A 623 -11.20 -6.89 32.59
C PHE A 623 -10.10 -6.02 31.99
N GLU A 624 -10.41 -5.29 30.93
CA GLU A 624 -9.57 -4.25 30.36
C GLU A 624 -10.24 -2.89 30.57
N PHE A 625 -9.49 -1.96 31.15
CA PHE A 625 -9.95 -0.61 31.42
C PHE A 625 -8.94 0.38 30.88
N MET A 626 -9.39 1.20 29.93
CA MET A 626 -8.55 2.21 29.28
C MET A 626 -9.30 3.54 29.32
N CYS A 627 -8.65 4.58 29.82
CA CYS A 627 -9.23 5.92 29.91
C CYS A 627 -8.13 6.93 29.61
N ASP A 628 -8.38 7.91 28.73
CA ASP A 628 -7.34 8.84 28.27
C ASP A 628 -6.71 9.57 29.48
N VAL A 629 -7.54 10.06 30.40
CA VAL A 629 -7.13 10.61 31.70
C VAL A 629 -7.27 9.55 32.82
N ILE A 630 -6.34 9.48 33.77
CA ILE A 630 -6.43 8.49 34.86
C ILE A 630 -7.69 8.67 35.74
N LEU A 631 -8.42 7.57 35.93
CA LEU A 631 -9.54 7.44 36.87
C LEU A 631 -9.09 6.70 38.14
N PHE A 632 -9.58 7.11 39.31
CA PHE A 632 -9.37 6.32 40.54
C PHE A 632 -10.31 5.11 40.53
N LEU A 633 -9.81 3.94 40.10
CA LEU A 633 -10.55 2.68 40.19
C LEU A 633 -10.54 2.16 41.64
N GLU A 634 -11.72 1.91 42.20
CA GLU A 634 -11.89 1.32 43.53
C GLU A 634 -12.63 -0.02 43.43
N PHE A 635 -12.01 -1.09 43.94
CA PHE A 635 -12.61 -2.42 44.03
C PHE A 635 -13.09 -2.67 45.46
N GLN A 636 -14.40 -2.80 45.65
CA GLN A 636 -14.93 -3.23 46.95
C GLN A 636 -14.64 -4.72 47.20
N GLU A 637 -14.74 -5.13 48.47
CA GLU A 637 -14.66 -6.54 48.85
C GLU A 637 -15.74 -7.36 48.09
N GLU A 638 -15.39 -8.57 47.65
CA GLU A 638 -16.22 -9.46 46.81
C GLU A 638 -16.59 -8.91 45.41
N ALA A 639 -15.99 -7.81 44.95
CA ALA A 639 -16.06 -7.40 43.54
C ALA A 639 -15.27 -8.35 42.64
N MET A 640 -15.81 -8.67 41.45
CA MET A 640 -15.14 -9.47 40.40
C MET A 640 -14.44 -10.76 40.91
N PRO A 641 -15.12 -11.64 41.68
CA PRO A 641 -14.48 -12.72 42.45
C PRO A 641 -13.75 -13.78 41.59
N ASN A 642 -14.06 -13.87 40.29
CA ASN A 642 -13.44 -14.81 39.35
C ASN A 642 -12.39 -14.18 38.42
N LEU A 643 -12.03 -12.89 38.63
CA LEU A 643 -11.10 -12.18 37.77
C LEU A 643 -9.72 -12.83 37.77
N ARG A 644 -9.18 -13.11 36.59
CA ARG A 644 -7.87 -13.75 36.39
C ARG A 644 -6.85 -12.82 35.76
N ARG A 645 -7.28 -11.89 34.90
CA ARG A 645 -6.42 -10.92 34.21
C ARG A 645 -7.04 -9.53 34.30
N LEU A 646 -6.23 -8.54 34.62
CA LEU A 646 -6.59 -7.12 34.66
C LEU A 646 -5.62 -6.35 33.76
N LYS A 647 -6.13 -5.59 32.79
CA LYS A 647 -5.33 -4.67 31.97
C LYS A 647 -5.82 -3.24 32.19
N VAL A 648 -4.92 -2.33 32.54
CA VAL A 648 -5.25 -0.92 32.82
C VAL A 648 -4.36 0.00 32.01
N GLY A 649 -4.91 1.06 31.40
CA GLY A 649 -4.09 2.05 30.72
C GLY A 649 -4.70 3.44 30.61
N PHE A 650 -3.81 4.43 30.51
CA PHE A 650 -4.10 5.87 30.58
C PHE A 650 -2.87 6.70 30.15
N ASN A 651 -3.07 7.99 29.88
CA ASN A 651 -1.99 8.95 29.71
C ASN A 651 -1.60 9.60 31.04
N ALA A 652 -0.29 9.73 31.27
CA ALA A 652 0.24 10.59 32.33
C ALA A 652 0.14 12.06 31.88
N HIS A 653 -0.48 12.92 32.69
CA HIS A 653 -0.58 14.37 32.47
C HIS A 653 0.30 15.17 33.44
N LYS A 654 0.63 16.41 33.05
CA LYS A 654 1.55 17.26 33.81
C LYS A 654 1.02 17.62 35.20
N GLY A 655 1.78 17.29 36.24
CA GLY A 655 1.42 17.64 37.62
C GLY A 655 0.19 16.89 38.18
N GLN A 656 -0.28 15.85 37.48
CA GLN A 656 -1.38 15.00 37.92
C GLN A 656 -0.99 14.17 39.15
N LYS A 657 -1.96 13.87 40.03
CA LYS A 657 -1.75 13.09 41.26
C LYS A 657 -2.24 11.65 41.09
N TYR A 658 -1.30 10.72 41.03
CA TYR A 658 -1.57 9.29 40.79
C TYR A 658 -1.86 8.46 42.07
N GLY A 659 -2.02 9.10 43.24
CA GLY A 659 -2.20 8.41 44.52
C GLY A 659 -3.56 7.73 44.64
N ASN A 660 -3.58 6.42 44.98
CA ASN A 660 -4.78 5.58 45.14
C ASN A 660 -5.50 5.15 43.84
N MET A 661 -4.81 5.16 42.69
CA MET A 661 -5.39 4.79 41.38
C MET A 661 -6.00 3.39 41.22
N LEU A 662 -5.63 2.41 42.06
CA LEU A 662 -6.22 1.07 42.13
C LEU A 662 -6.51 0.74 43.60
N ALA A 663 -7.45 1.47 44.20
CA ALA A 663 -7.89 1.24 45.57
C ALA A 663 -8.60 -0.12 45.67
N GLY A 664 -8.38 -0.84 46.77
CA GLY A 664 -9.06 -2.12 46.98
C GLY A 664 -8.54 -3.31 46.15
N ILE A 665 -7.47 -3.16 45.36
CA ILE A 665 -6.94 -4.24 44.51
C ILE A 665 -6.68 -5.54 45.28
N GLN A 666 -6.30 -5.46 46.57
CA GLN A 666 -6.09 -6.61 47.45
C GLN A 666 -7.31 -7.53 47.65
N HIS A 667 -8.52 -7.09 47.28
CA HIS A 667 -9.75 -7.90 47.33
C HIS A 667 -9.89 -8.86 46.12
N LEU A 668 -9.10 -8.69 45.06
CA LEU A 668 -9.18 -9.47 43.82
C LEU A 668 -8.41 -10.81 43.90
N LEU A 669 -8.75 -11.65 44.88
CA LEU A 669 -7.95 -12.82 45.31
C LEU A 669 -7.57 -13.85 44.23
N ASN A 670 -8.33 -13.94 43.12
CA ASN A 670 -8.09 -14.90 42.03
C ASN A 670 -7.23 -14.33 40.86
N LEU A 671 -6.79 -13.08 40.97
CA LEU A 671 -6.03 -12.37 39.94
C LEU A 671 -4.65 -13.01 39.73
N LYS A 672 -4.34 -13.37 38.48
CA LYS A 672 -3.12 -14.09 38.07
C LYS A 672 -2.16 -13.25 37.22
N GLU A 673 -2.68 -12.25 36.52
CA GLU A 673 -1.88 -11.38 35.64
C GLU A 673 -2.41 -9.94 35.72
N ILE A 674 -1.50 -8.97 35.78
CA ILE A 674 -1.82 -7.55 35.68
C ILE A 674 -0.93 -6.91 34.61
N ALA A 675 -1.55 -6.37 33.57
CA ALA A 675 -0.89 -5.67 32.48
C ALA A 675 -1.16 -4.16 32.55
N ARG A 676 -0.21 -3.35 32.07
CA ARG A 676 -0.33 -1.88 32.09
C ARG A 676 0.03 -1.27 30.74
N LYS A 677 -0.68 -0.21 30.34
CA LYS A 677 -0.33 0.61 29.18
C LYS A 677 -0.36 2.08 29.58
N ILE A 678 0.81 2.68 29.83
CA ILE A 678 0.93 4.05 30.34
C ILE A 678 1.56 4.92 29.26
N GLY A 679 0.76 5.81 28.68
CA GLY A 679 1.20 6.84 27.76
C GLY A 679 1.70 8.09 28.48
N ALA A 680 2.11 9.08 27.69
CA ALA A 680 2.42 10.42 28.16
C ALA A 680 1.63 11.40 27.29
N ALA A 681 0.97 12.34 27.93
CA ALA A 681 0.23 13.39 27.26
C ALA A 681 1.15 14.40 26.57
N THR A 682 0.60 15.16 25.62
CA THR A 682 1.29 16.27 24.94
C THR A 682 1.76 17.37 25.91
N ASP A 683 1.14 17.49 27.09
CA ASP A 683 1.55 18.43 28.14
C ASP A 683 2.59 17.85 29.12
N ALA A 684 2.76 16.53 29.16
CA ALA A 684 3.53 15.81 30.17
C ALA A 684 4.97 15.53 29.76
N ASP A 685 5.85 15.36 30.77
CA ASP A 685 7.23 14.94 30.54
C ASP A 685 7.51 13.49 31.00
N GLU A 686 8.71 13.01 30.69
CA GLU A 686 9.17 11.66 31.08
C GLU A 686 9.23 11.47 32.61
N SER A 687 9.25 12.54 33.41
CA SER A 687 9.14 12.46 34.87
C SER A 687 7.70 12.27 35.34
N ASP A 688 6.70 12.91 34.69
CA ASP A 688 5.27 12.64 34.91
C ASP A 688 4.94 11.17 34.59
N LYS A 689 5.43 10.65 33.45
CA LYS A 689 5.28 9.24 33.07
C LYS A 689 5.88 8.31 34.12
N ARG A 690 7.09 8.59 34.62
CA ARG A 690 7.73 7.81 35.69
C ARG A 690 6.97 7.88 37.01
N ALA A 691 6.38 9.02 37.35
CA ALA A 691 5.54 9.18 38.54
C ALA A 691 4.27 8.31 38.44
N ALA A 692 3.62 8.28 37.27
CA ALA A 692 2.50 7.38 36.98
C ALA A 692 2.91 5.90 37.09
N GLU A 693 4.03 5.52 36.46
CA GLU A 693 4.55 4.14 36.54
C GLU A 693 4.86 3.69 37.98
N TYR A 694 5.45 4.59 38.78
CA TYR A 694 5.78 4.33 40.18
C TYR A 694 4.52 4.17 41.04
N ALA A 695 3.54 5.07 40.87
CA ALA A 695 2.27 4.99 41.58
C ALA A 695 1.49 3.70 41.23
N PHE A 696 1.49 3.28 39.96
CA PHE A 696 0.94 2.01 39.52
C PHE A 696 1.59 0.81 40.23
N HIS A 697 2.92 0.79 40.30
CA HIS A 697 3.67 -0.25 41.01
C HIS A 697 3.38 -0.25 42.52
N CYS A 698 3.28 0.93 43.15
CA CYS A 698 2.89 1.09 44.56
C CYS A 698 1.42 0.73 44.85
N ALA A 699 0.55 0.71 43.84
CA ALA A 699 -0.81 0.22 43.98
C ALA A 699 -0.85 -1.31 43.93
N ILE A 700 -0.17 -1.93 42.94
CA ILE A 700 -0.11 -3.40 42.79
C ILE A 700 0.65 -4.08 43.94
N SER A 701 1.66 -3.43 44.53
CA SER A 701 2.41 -4.00 45.67
C SER A 701 1.54 -4.26 46.91
N LYS A 702 0.32 -3.71 46.98
CA LYS A 702 -0.69 -4.01 48.00
C LYS A 702 -1.38 -5.36 47.80
N HIS A 703 -1.28 -5.97 46.62
CA HIS A 703 -1.93 -7.24 46.30
C HIS A 703 -1.19 -8.44 46.96
N PRO A 704 -1.90 -9.37 47.67
CA PRO A 704 -1.27 -10.48 48.39
C PRO A 704 -0.33 -11.35 47.56
N CYS A 705 -0.63 -11.53 46.26
CA CYS A 705 0.13 -12.40 45.35
C CYS A 705 1.16 -11.66 44.48
N CYS A 706 1.52 -10.41 44.80
CA CYS A 706 2.34 -9.54 43.92
C CYS A 706 3.68 -10.13 43.44
N ARG A 707 4.27 -11.10 44.15
CA ARG A 707 5.51 -11.79 43.75
C ARG A 707 5.39 -12.67 42.49
N ASN A 708 4.19 -13.02 42.06
CA ASN A 708 3.96 -13.93 40.93
C ASN A 708 3.40 -13.24 39.68
N PHE A 709 3.29 -11.91 39.65
CA PHE A 709 2.78 -11.19 38.47
C PHE A 709 3.89 -10.94 37.44
N ASP A 710 3.66 -11.45 36.23
CA ASP A 710 4.44 -11.14 35.04
C ASP A 710 4.01 -9.74 34.53
N VAL A 711 4.56 -8.68 35.12
CA VAL A 711 4.18 -7.28 34.80
C VAL A 711 4.75 -6.90 33.44
N ARG A 712 3.97 -7.14 32.39
CA ARG A 712 4.29 -6.73 31.02
C ARG A 712 4.25 -5.21 30.89
N ARG A 713 5.32 -4.65 30.33
CA ARG A 713 5.38 -3.25 29.90
C ARG A 713 4.86 -3.14 28.47
N VAL A 714 3.96 -2.19 28.24
CA VAL A 714 3.37 -1.88 26.93
C VAL A 714 3.55 -0.39 26.70
N ASP A 715 4.23 -0.03 25.62
CA ASP A 715 4.53 1.36 25.30
C ASP A 715 3.29 2.13 24.77
N GLN A 716 3.31 3.44 25.03
CA GLN A 716 2.39 4.51 24.60
C GLN A 716 0.90 4.17 24.45
N VAL A 717 0.08 4.76 25.33
CA VAL A 717 -1.24 5.27 24.91
C VAL A 717 -0.97 6.52 24.08
N ASP A 718 -1.59 6.62 22.89
CA ASP A 718 -1.46 7.78 22.02
C ASP A 718 -2.48 8.86 22.45
N GLU A 719 -2.12 10.15 22.35
CA GLU A 719 -3.08 11.26 22.41
C GLU A 719 -3.52 11.66 21.00
N ASP A 720 -4.80 11.47 20.70
CA ASP A 720 -5.44 11.94 19.46
C ASP A 720 -6.46 13.06 19.74
N TYR A 721 -6.17 14.01 20.65
CA TYR A 721 -7.01 15.20 20.87
C TYR A 721 -6.21 16.49 21.10
N SER A 722 -6.20 17.38 20.10
CA SER A 722 -6.00 18.81 20.36
C SER A 722 -7.36 19.43 20.78
N PRO A 723 -7.44 20.22 21.86
CA PRO A 723 -8.69 20.91 22.23
C PRO A 723 -9.15 22.00 21.24
N SER A 724 -8.34 22.30 20.22
CA SER A 724 -8.44 23.49 19.36
C SER A 724 -9.53 23.43 18.27
N GLU A 725 -10.06 22.26 17.90
CA GLU A 725 -11.02 22.13 16.79
C GLU A 725 -12.50 22.11 17.23
N ILE A 726 -12.82 22.30 18.52
CA ILE A 726 -14.20 22.26 19.05
C ILE A 726 -14.95 23.62 18.91
N GLN A 727 -14.31 24.68 18.41
CA GLN A 727 -14.86 26.05 18.48
C GLN A 727 -15.61 26.58 17.23
N GLU A 728 -15.90 25.75 16.22
CA GLU A 728 -16.59 26.20 14.98
C GLU A 728 -17.91 25.49 14.62
N TRP A 729 -18.56 24.77 15.55
CA TRP A 729 -19.92 24.21 15.34
C TRP A 729 -20.99 24.73 16.31
N ASP A 730 -20.82 25.95 16.84
CA ASP A 730 -21.83 26.64 17.68
C ASP A 730 -22.32 27.97 17.06
N GLN A 731 -22.39 28.03 15.72
CA GLN A 731 -22.97 29.14 14.94
C GLN A 731 -23.95 28.66 13.86
N ASP A 732 -24.99 27.92 14.28
CA ASP A 732 -26.26 27.85 13.53
C ASP A 732 -27.44 27.88 14.53
N LYS A 733 -27.48 28.94 15.34
CA LYS A 733 -28.70 29.37 16.03
C LYS A 733 -29.49 30.28 15.10
N ASP A 734 -30.37 29.70 14.31
CA ASP A 734 -31.50 30.47 13.78
C ASP A 734 -32.75 30.27 14.64
N SER A 735 -33.44 31.37 14.88
CA SER A 735 -34.37 31.53 16.00
C SER A 735 -35.83 31.38 15.57
N SER A 736 -36.64 30.59 16.30
CA SER A 736 -38.05 30.95 16.53
C SER A 736 -38.70 30.16 17.69
N SER A 737 -39.04 30.92 18.73
CA SER A 737 -40.13 30.70 19.69
C SER A 737 -40.27 29.32 20.38
N GLU A 738 -39.94 29.34 21.67
CA GLU A 738 -40.53 28.46 22.68
C GLU A 738 -42.07 28.44 22.57
N GLN A 739 -42.69 27.25 22.65
CA GLN A 739 -43.95 27.15 23.39
C GLN A 739 -44.09 25.82 24.14
N GLN A 740 -44.31 25.98 25.43
CA GLN A 740 -44.38 25.00 26.49
C GLN A 740 -45.66 24.17 26.41
N TRP A 741 -45.57 22.83 26.48
CA TRP A 741 -46.77 21.99 26.70
C TRP A 741 -46.50 20.82 27.65
N THR A 742 -47.24 20.76 28.76
CA THR A 742 -47.26 19.65 29.73
C THR A 742 -48.62 18.91 29.69
N PRO A 743 -48.67 17.61 30.01
CA PRO A 743 -49.69 16.70 29.48
C PRO A 743 -51.03 16.76 30.21
N LYS A 744 -52.14 16.63 29.47
CA LYS A 744 -53.48 16.30 30.01
C LYS A 744 -54.23 15.29 29.12
N LYS A 745 -55.25 14.67 29.73
CA LYS A 745 -55.89 13.40 29.34
C LYS A 745 -57.04 13.54 28.33
N GLN A 746 -57.36 12.39 27.72
CA GLN A 746 -58.68 11.86 27.28
C GLN A 746 -59.94 12.47 27.93
N PRO A 747 -61.16 12.36 27.34
CA PRO A 747 -61.65 11.16 26.61
C PRO A 747 -62.59 11.39 25.39
N GLU A 748 -63.04 10.26 24.79
CA GLU A 748 -64.41 9.94 24.24
C GLU A 748 -65.09 10.90 23.22
N GLU A 749 -65.91 10.49 22.24
CA GLU A 749 -66.70 9.26 21.98
C GLU A 749 -67.14 9.24 20.48
N LEU A 750 -67.65 8.09 19.95
CA LEU A 750 -68.64 7.90 18.84
C LEU A 750 -68.46 8.72 17.53
N GLU A 751 -68.51 8.25 16.28
CA GLU A 751 -69.21 7.14 15.58
C GLU A 751 -68.73 7.19 14.08
N ASN A 752 -69.04 6.32 13.09
CA ASN A 752 -69.81 5.07 12.99
C ASN A 752 -69.28 4.17 11.80
N GLU A 753 -70.16 3.36 11.19
CA GLU A 753 -69.95 2.26 10.21
C GLU A 753 -69.58 2.56 8.73
N SER A 754 -68.97 1.52 8.11
CA SER A 754 -69.20 0.92 6.76
C SER A 754 -67.97 0.86 5.83
N LYS A 755 -67.73 -0.15 4.99
CA LYS A 755 -67.96 -1.62 4.91
C LYS A 755 -67.47 -2.02 3.50
N ASP A 756 -66.67 -3.09 3.37
CA ASP A 756 -66.44 -3.90 2.14
C ASP A 756 -65.94 -3.17 0.85
N SER A 757 -65.23 -3.76 -0.11
CA SER A 757 -64.48 -5.01 -0.35
C SER A 757 -63.54 -4.70 -1.55
N GLY A 758 -62.50 -5.43 -1.98
CA GLY A 758 -61.97 -6.78 -1.74
C GLY A 758 -61.28 -7.25 -3.06
N ILE A 759 -60.30 -8.17 -2.98
CA ILE A 759 -59.75 -8.98 -4.12
C ILE A 759 -58.89 -8.14 -5.14
N ALA A 760 -57.55 -8.24 -5.22
CA ALA A 760 -56.67 -9.35 -5.67
C ALA A 760 -56.88 -9.70 -7.19
N GLN A 761 -55.94 -10.17 -8.02
CA GLN A 761 -54.49 -10.42 -7.95
C GLN A 761 -53.95 -10.65 -9.41
N VAL A 762 -52.67 -10.98 -9.57
CA VAL A 762 -52.03 -11.64 -10.75
C VAL A 762 -51.67 -10.78 -12.00
N SER A 763 -50.42 -10.32 -12.01
CA SER A 763 -49.31 -10.69 -12.93
C SER A 763 -49.57 -11.16 -14.39
N ILE A 764 -48.67 -10.76 -15.31
CA ILE A 764 -47.81 -11.61 -16.20
C ILE A 764 -47.30 -10.78 -17.42
N GLN A 765 -45.99 -10.84 -17.71
CA GLN A 765 -45.32 -10.35 -18.95
C GLN A 765 -45.32 -11.47 -20.04
N PRO A 766 -44.62 -11.46 -21.20
CA PRO A 766 -43.72 -10.47 -21.83
C PRO A 766 -43.90 -10.35 -23.38
N GLU A 767 -42.83 -9.93 -24.08
CA GLU A 767 -42.43 -10.21 -25.49
C GLU A 767 -42.54 -9.09 -26.57
N ILE A 768 -41.38 -8.42 -26.76
CA ILE A 768 -40.53 -8.44 -27.99
C ILE A 768 -41.25 -8.57 -29.36
N HIS A 769 -41.08 -7.58 -30.25
CA HIS A 769 -40.40 -7.79 -31.55
C HIS A 769 -40.11 -6.51 -32.38
N LEU A 770 -38.88 -6.46 -32.90
CA LEU A 770 -38.35 -5.91 -34.17
C LEU A 770 -38.99 -4.71 -34.91
N SER A 771 -38.09 -3.84 -35.38
CA SER A 771 -38.25 -2.71 -36.33
C SER A 771 -38.32 -3.19 -37.81
N PRO A 772 -38.16 -2.37 -38.90
CA PRO A 772 -38.10 -0.88 -39.05
C PRO A 772 -38.92 -0.32 -40.27
N ARG A 773 -38.97 1.02 -40.47
CA ARG A 773 -38.62 1.74 -41.75
C ARG A 773 -38.97 3.25 -41.78
N LEU A 774 -38.34 3.98 -42.71
CA LEU A 774 -38.27 5.44 -42.85
C LEU A 774 -39.29 6.07 -43.84
N LYS A 775 -39.29 7.42 -43.86
CA LYS A 775 -39.70 8.41 -44.91
C LYS A 775 -41.02 9.14 -44.62
N SER A 776 -41.22 10.44 -44.93
CA SER A 776 -40.32 11.54 -45.34
C SER A 776 -41.10 12.88 -45.50
N GLY A 777 -40.47 14.04 -45.29
CA GLY A 777 -40.96 15.39 -45.67
C GLY A 777 -41.71 16.15 -44.56
N SER A 778 -41.31 17.36 -44.10
CA SER A 778 -41.18 18.68 -44.77
C SER A 778 -42.53 19.42 -44.93
N THR A 779 -42.74 20.70 -44.61
CA THR A 779 -41.91 21.80 -44.05
C THR A 779 -42.81 23.03 -43.83
N SER A 780 -42.69 23.78 -42.71
CA SER A 780 -42.71 25.27 -42.64
C SER A 780 -42.87 25.74 -41.19
N ALA A 781 -42.15 26.78 -40.77
CA ALA A 781 -42.02 27.21 -39.38
C ALA A 781 -42.47 28.66 -39.12
N SER A 782 -42.70 29.00 -37.85
CA SER A 782 -42.52 30.32 -37.18
C SER A 782 -42.96 30.17 -35.71
N GLY A 783 -42.07 29.80 -34.77
CA GLY A 783 -41.40 30.73 -33.82
C GLY A 783 -42.03 30.61 -32.41
N ASN A 784 -41.52 31.12 -31.28
CA ASN A 784 -40.24 31.70 -30.82
C ASN A 784 -40.23 31.62 -29.27
N ILE A 785 -39.15 31.57 -28.46
CA ILE A 785 -37.69 31.34 -28.61
C ILE A 785 -37.17 30.89 -27.22
N ILE A 786 -36.28 29.89 -27.14
CA ILE A 786 -35.22 29.80 -26.11
C ILE A 786 -33.95 29.33 -26.84
N GLN A 787 -32.92 30.18 -26.92
CA GLN A 787 -31.65 29.82 -27.53
C GLN A 787 -30.77 29.06 -26.53
N ILE A 788 -30.57 27.77 -26.80
CA ILE A 788 -29.37 27.04 -26.37
C ILE A 788 -28.49 26.97 -27.61
N GLU A 789 -27.23 27.42 -27.52
CA GLU A 789 -26.32 27.45 -28.66
C GLU A 789 -26.01 26.04 -29.18
N LEU A 790 -26.30 25.83 -30.47
CA LEU A 790 -26.03 24.60 -31.20
C LEU A 790 -24.53 24.41 -31.41
N HIS A 791 -23.85 23.79 -30.45
CA HIS A 791 -22.55 23.18 -30.73
C HIS A 791 -22.73 21.95 -31.65
N GLN A 792 -21.86 21.86 -32.65
CA GLN A 792 -21.97 20.93 -33.77
C GLN A 792 -21.93 19.48 -33.26
N ARG A 793 -22.84 18.61 -33.75
CA ARG A 793 -22.72 17.15 -33.55
C ARG A 793 -21.48 16.66 -34.29
N SER A 794 -20.37 16.50 -33.60
CA SER A 794 -19.16 15.85 -34.12
C SER A 794 -19.45 14.36 -34.37
N VAL A 795 -18.93 13.82 -35.47
CA VAL A 795 -19.05 12.39 -35.79
C VAL A 795 -18.16 11.57 -34.86
N MET A 796 -18.75 10.65 -34.12
CA MET A 796 -18.03 9.61 -33.37
C MET A 796 -17.92 8.36 -34.24
N LEU A 797 -16.70 8.01 -34.63
CA LEU A 797 -16.38 6.86 -35.49
C LEU A 797 -16.19 5.56 -34.69
N GLY A 798 -15.67 5.63 -33.46
CA GLY A 798 -15.44 4.44 -32.63
C GLY A 798 -14.22 3.62 -33.07
N ASP A 799 -14.35 2.29 -33.05
CA ASP A 799 -13.35 1.34 -33.56
C ASP A 799 -13.53 1.21 -35.09
N VAL A 800 -12.50 1.55 -35.87
CA VAL A 800 -12.51 1.56 -37.34
C VAL A 800 -11.37 0.73 -37.93
N THR A 801 -11.61 0.14 -39.09
CA THR A 801 -10.64 -0.74 -39.75
C THR A 801 -9.52 0.03 -40.46
N ILE A 802 -8.36 -0.59 -40.66
CA ILE A 802 -7.26 0.04 -41.41
C ILE A 802 -7.67 0.31 -42.86
N GLN A 803 -8.49 -0.56 -43.45
CA GLN A 803 -8.99 -0.40 -44.82
C GLN A 803 -9.91 0.82 -44.96
N PHE A 804 -10.71 1.13 -43.95
CA PHE A 804 -11.50 2.36 -43.91
C PHE A 804 -10.60 3.59 -43.87
N LEU A 805 -9.55 3.57 -43.05
CA LEU A 805 -8.59 4.67 -42.96
C LEU A 805 -7.78 4.85 -44.25
N GLU A 806 -7.37 3.77 -44.92
CA GLU A 806 -6.74 3.82 -46.24
C GLU A 806 -7.66 4.53 -47.25
N ASN A 807 -8.94 4.17 -47.31
CA ASN A 807 -9.88 4.75 -48.29
C ASN A 807 -10.07 6.27 -48.10
N ILE A 808 -10.18 6.75 -46.87
CA ILE A 808 -10.42 8.18 -46.60
C ILE A 808 -9.14 9.04 -46.63
N THR A 809 -7.94 8.45 -46.65
CA THR A 809 -6.64 9.13 -46.67
C THR A 809 -5.83 8.89 -47.97
N ASP A 810 -6.50 8.42 -49.03
CA ASP A 810 -5.87 8.03 -50.30
C ASP A 810 -4.65 7.11 -50.09
N HIS A 811 -4.90 5.97 -49.43
CA HIS A 811 -3.89 4.97 -49.05
C HIS A 811 -2.71 5.54 -48.23
N PHE A 812 -2.97 6.54 -47.38
CA PHE A 812 -1.95 7.31 -46.64
C PHE A 812 -0.96 8.04 -47.57
N SER A 813 -1.46 8.65 -48.64
CA SER A 813 -0.69 9.46 -49.60
C SER A 813 0.12 10.57 -48.93
N GLU A 814 1.32 10.85 -49.46
CA GLU A 814 2.15 11.98 -48.99
C GLU A 814 1.46 13.33 -49.18
N GLU A 815 0.60 13.47 -50.19
CA GLU A 815 -0.19 14.69 -50.44
C GLU A 815 -1.23 14.95 -49.33
N CYS A 816 -1.61 13.90 -48.58
CA CYS A 816 -2.53 14.00 -47.46
C CYS A 816 -1.83 14.32 -46.12
N ILE A 817 -0.49 14.38 -46.06
CA ILE A 817 0.24 14.65 -44.80
C ILE A 817 0.04 16.11 -44.36
N VAL A 818 -0.51 16.28 -43.15
CA VAL A 818 -0.70 17.59 -42.50
C VAL A 818 0.25 17.84 -41.33
N GLY A 819 0.97 16.80 -40.87
CA GLY A 819 2.02 16.92 -39.86
C GLY A 819 2.85 15.65 -39.72
N ILE A 820 4.14 15.81 -39.42
CA ILE A 820 5.09 14.73 -39.13
C ILE A 820 5.56 14.90 -37.69
N GLY A 821 5.28 13.93 -36.82
CA GLY A 821 5.59 14.01 -35.39
C GLY A 821 6.39 12.83 -34.87
N ARG A 822 6.99 12.98 -33.68
CA ARG A 822 7.77 11.94 -32.97
C ARG A 822 7.00 10.61 -32.85
N TYR A 823 5.69 10.69 -32.69
CA TYR A 823 4.80 9.54 -32.48
C TYR A 823 4.21 8.95 -33.77
N GLY A 824 4.40 9.60 -34.91
CA GLY A 824 3.87 9.17 -36.21
C GLY A 824 3.41 10.32 -37.11
N ASN A 825 2.97 9.97 -38.31
CA ASN A 825 2.47 10.93 -39.30
C ASN A 825 0.97 11.20 -39.10
N VAL A 826 0.55 12.44 -39.34
CA VAL A 826 -0.85 12.87 -39.32
C VAL A 826 -1.29 13.16 -40.75
N TYR A 827 -2.34 12.47 -41.19
CA TYR A 827 -2.95 12.58 -42.51
C TYR A 827 -4.30 13.28 -42.40
N LYS A 828 -4.68 14.06 -43.41
CA LYS A 828 -6.04 14.53 -43.59
C LYS A 828 -6.88 13.39 -44.16
N GLY A 829 -7.98 13.07 -43.49
CA GLY A 829 -9.01 12.15 -44.00
C GLY A 829 -10.26 12.90 -44.41
N VAL A 830 -10.97 12.42 -45.44
CA VAL A 830 -12.27 12.96 -45.85
C VAL A 830 -13.32 11.84 -45.80
N LEU A 831 -14.33 12.02 -44.94
CA LEU A 831 -15.44 11.08 -44.78
C LEU A 831 -16.45 11.19 -45.94
N GLU A 832 -17.28 10.16 -46.15
CA GLU A 832 -18.31 10.15 -47.22
C GLU A 832 -19.31 11.32 -47.15
N ASN A 833 -19.52 11.90 -45.97
CA ASN A 833 -20.36 13.07 -45.76
C ASN A 833 -19.66 14.42 -46.10
N GLY A 834 -18.39 14.38 -46.54
CA GLY A 834 -17.55 15.55 -46.81
C GLY A 834 -16.89 16.16 -45.56
N GLU A 835 -16.98 15.52 -44.40
CA GLU A 835 -16.35 15.98 -43.16
C GLU A 835 -14.87 15.62 -43.12
N GLU A 836 -14.04 16.59 -42.74
CA GLU A 836 -12.59 16.45 -42.70
C GLU A 836 -12.14 16.00 -41.29
N ILE A 837 -11.25 15.01 -41.22
CA ILE A 837 -10.69 14.46 -39.98
C ILE A 837 -9.16 14.42 -40.01
N ALA A 838 -8.52 14.31 -38.85
CA ALA A 838 -7.08 14.12 -38.73
C ALA A 838 -6.75 12.69 -38.26
N VAL A 839 -6.11 11.90 -39.12
CA VAL A 839 -5.75 10.49 -38.86
C VAL A 839 -4.27 10.40 -38.53
N LYS A 840 -3.93 10.13 -37.27
CA LYS A 840 -2.55 9.94 -36.81
C LYS A 840 -2.17 8.46 -36.83
N LYS A 841 -1.32 8.06 -37.77
CA LYS A 841 -0.80 6.69 -37.88
C LYS A 841 0.47 6.55 -37.03
N LEU A 842 0.45 5.65 -36.05
CA LEU A 842 1.51 5.53 -35.04
C LEU A 842 2.73 4.73 -35.55
N ASN A 843 3.91 5.05 -35.02
CA ASN A 843 5.17 4.44 -35.45
C ASN A 843 5.28 2.94 -35.07
N ARG A 844 5.61 2.08 -36.05
CA ARG A 844 5.66 0.59 -35.93
C ARG A 844 6.69 0.00 -34.95
N LYS A 845 7.57 0.78 -34.32
CA LYS A 845 8.72 0.28 -33.50
C LYS A 845 8.40 0.04 -32.01
N LEU A 846 7.13 -0.02 -31.62
CA LEU A 846 6.71 0.07 -30.22
C LEU A 846 5.91 -1.18 -29.80
N SER A 847 6.59 -2.19 -29.26
CA SER A 847 5.95 -3.36 -28.65
C SER A 847 5.27 -2.97 -27.34
N LEU A 848 3.94 -3.00 -27.33
CA LEU A 848 3.09 -2.49 -26.25
C LEU A 848 1.90 -3.42 -26.06
N ASP A 849 1.49 -3.62 -24.80
CA ASP A 849 0.31 -4.41 -24.45
C ASP A 849 -0.96 -3.86 -25.12
N ALA A 850 -1.65 -4.73 -25.85
CA ALA A 850 -2.90 -4.46 -26.53
C ALA A 850 -4.00 -3.98 -25.55
N VAL A 851 -4.01 -4.52 -24.33
CA VAL A 851 -5.00 -4.18 -23.29
C VAL A 851 -4.74 -2.78 -22.75
N GLN A 852 -3.50 -2.45 -22.41
CA GLN A 852 -3.10 -1.09 -22.03
C GLN A 852 -3.44 -0.07 -23.13
N PHE A 853 -3.12 -0.36 -24.39
CA PHE A 853 -3.39 0.54 -25.52
C PHE A 853 -4.89 0.84 -25.67
N LYS A 854 -5.77 -0.19 -25.63
CA LYS A 854 -7.21 0.01 -25.73
C LYS A 854 -7.81 0.74 -24.50
N ASN A 855 -7.33 0.45 -23.29
CA ASN A 855 -7.80 1.14 -22.08
C ASN A 855 -7.49 2.65 -22.14
N GLU A 856 -6.28 3.01 -22.58
CA GLU A 856 -5.88 4.41 -22.68
C GLU A 856 -6.57 5.16 -23.82
N LEU A 857 -6.89 4.47 -24.94
CA LEU A 857 -7.76 5.04 -25.97
C LEU A 857 -9.17 5.37 -25.42
N VAL A 858 -9.78 4.47 -24.64
CA VAL A 858 -11.09 4.72 -24.01
C VAL A 858 -11.01 5.90 -23.03
N ASN A 859 -9.92 6.03 -22.26
CA ASN A 859 -9.70 7.18 -21.38
C ASN A 859 -9.62 8.52 -22.15
N LEU A 860 -9.01 8.50 -23.35
CA LEU A 860 -8.87 9.65 -24.23
C LEU A 860 -10.16 9.98 -25.02
N MET A 861 -10.96 8.99 -25.42
CA MET A 861 -12.25 9.24 -26.10
C MET A 861 -13.24 9.95 -25.18
N ASN A 862 -13.12 9.73 -23.87
CA ASN A 862 -13.90 10.41 -22.83
C ASN A 862 -13.36 11.82 -22.46
N VAL A 863 -12.35 12.35 -23.15
CA VAL A 863 -11.89 13.74 -22.98
C VAL A 863 -12.79 14.64 -23.83
N GLN A 864 -13.51 15.56 -23.16
CA GLN A 864 -14.41 16.50 -23.81
C GLN A 864 -14.31 17.87 -23.13
N HIS A 865 -13.58 18.79 -23.75
CA HIS A 865 -13.45 20.17 -23.32
C HIS A 865 -13.26 21.09 -24.53
N GLN A 866 -13.74 22.35 -24.46
CA GLN A 866 -13.67 23.29 -25.57
C GLN A 866 -12.23 23.56 -26.05
N ASN A 867 -11.25 23.40 -25.14
CA ASN A 867 -9.82 23.62 -25.38
C ASN A 867 -8.98 22.34 -25.48
N THR A 868 -9.60 21.18 -25.74
CA THR A 868 -8.91 19.92 -26.06
C THR A 868 -9.34 19.44 -27.44
N VAL A 869 -8.43 18.87 -28.22
CA VAL A 869 -8.78 18.22 -29.49
C VAL A 869 -9.61 16.96 -29.20
N GLN A 870 -10.81 16.87 -29.80
CA GLN A 870 -11.69 15.72 -29.65
C GLN A 870 -11.12 14.50 -30.37
N LEU A 871 -10.97 13.40 -29.62
CA LEU A 871 -10.74 12.07 -30.18
C LEU A 871 -12.08 11.51 -30.66
N ILE A 872 -12.18 11.16 -31.94
CA ILE A 872 -13.42 10.70 -32.59
C ILE A 872 -13.41 9.19 -32.90
N GLY A 873 -12.25 8.56 -33.04
CA GLY A 873 -12.12 7.12 -33.29
C GLY A 873 -10.69 6.61 -33.27
N TYR A 874 -10.51 5.31 -33.44
CA TYR A 874 -9.20 4.64 -33.46
C TYR A 874 -9.22 3.38 -34.32
N CYS A 875 -8.04 2.93 -34.75
CA CYS A 875 -7.81 1.65 -35.40
C CYS A 875 -6.76 0.87 -34.60
N TYR A 876 -7.06 -0.39 -34.28
CA TYR A 876 -6.09 -1.35 -33.75
C TYR A 876 -6.38 -2.73 -34.37
N GLU A 877 -5.66 -3.05 -35.44
CA GLU A 877 -5.79 -4.31 -36.18
C GLU A 877 -4.43 -5.00 -36.34
N THR A 878 -4.42 -6.33 -36.41
CA THR A 878 -3.21 -7.10 -36.74
C THR A 878 -3.36 -7.69 -38.13
N ARG A 879 -2.53 -7.24 -39.07
CA ARG A 879 -2.52 -7.66 -40.48
C ARG A 879 -1.13 -8.20 -40.81
N ASP A 880 -1.05 -9.42 -41.33
CA ASP A 880 0.21 -10.06 -41.74
C ASP A 880 1.32 -10.06 -40.65
N GLN A 881 0.91 -10.31 -39.39
CA GLN A 881 1.74 -10.25 -38.18
C GLN A 881 2.28 -8.86 -37.80
N VAL A 882 1.82 -7.80 -38.47
CA VAL A 882 2.11 -6.39 -38.15
C VAL A 882 0.89 -5.77 -37.46
N GLU A 883 1.12 -5.03 -36.38
CA GLU A 883 0.06 -4.24 -35.74
C GLU A 883 -0.08 -2.88 -36.44
N GLU A 884 -1.24 -2.64 -37.04
CA GLU A 884 -1.63 -1.35 -37.60
C GLU A 884 -2.40 -0.55 -36.54
N ARG A 885 -1.81 0.57 -36.13
CA ARG A 885 -2.30 1.41 -35.03
C ARG A 885 -2.50 2.85 -35.52
N ALA A 886 -3.72 3.37 -35.43
CA ALA A 886 -4.01 4.76 -35.79
C ALA A 886 -5.08 5.38 -34.87
N VAL A 887 -5.07 6.71 -34.79
CA VAL A 887 -5.87 7.50 -33.85
C VAL A 887 -6.49 8.68 -34.61
N CYS A 888 -7.81 8.85 -34.54
CA CYS A 888 -8.56 9.78 -35.38
C CYS A 888 -9.15 10.93 -34.57
N PHE A 889 -8.84 12.16 -34.95
CA PHE A 889 -9.24 13.40 -34.27
C PHE A 889 -10.07 14.30 -35.19
N GLU A 890 -10.76 15.29 -34.61
CA GLU A 890 -11.33 16.41 -35.38
C GLU A 890 -10.25 17.14 -36.20
N TYR A 891 -10.57 17.57 -37.44
CA TYR A 891 -9.64 18.38 -38.23
C TYR A 891 -9.75 19.86 -37.88
N LEU A 892 -8.61 20.51 -37.63
CA LEU A 892 -8.53 21.92 -37.26
C LEU A 892 -7.84 22.73 -38.36
N PRO A 893 -8.59 23.51 -39.17
CA PRO A 893 -8.12 24.00 -40.46
C PRO A 893 -7.09 25.13 -40.37
N ARG A 894 -6.91 25.76 -39.21
CA ARG A 894 -5.85 26.76 -39.00
C ARG A 894 -4.51 26.14 -38.58
N GLY A 895 -4.47 24.84 -38.28
CA GLY A 895 -3.25 24.16 -37.85
C GLY A 895 -2.72 24.68 -36.51
N SER A 896 -1.41 24.57 -36.32
CA SER A 896 -0.70 24.80 -35.05
C SER A 896 -0.34 26.27 -34.78
N LEU A 897 -0.25 26.63 -33.50
CA LEU A 897 -0.03 28.00 -33.01
C LEU A 897 1.35 28.55 -33.35
N ASP A 898 2.38 27.70 -33.40
CA ASP A 898 3.76 28.04 -33.78
C ASP A 898 3.84 28.83 -35.10
N LYS A 899 2.97 28.51 -36.08
CA LYS A 899 2.84 29.18 -37.38
C LYS A 899 2.40 30.66 -37.26
N TYR A 900 1.90 31.07 -36.10
CA TYR A 900 1.40 32.42 -35.82
C TYR A 900 2.26 33.22 -34.82
N LEU A 901 3.34 32.64 -34.27
CA LEU A 901 4.23 33.26 -33.28
C LEU A 901 5.44 34.00 -33.91
N SER A 902 5.23 34.64 -35.06
CA SER A 902 6.18 35.61 -35.63
C SER A 902 6.50 36.75 -34.67
N ASP A 903 7.51 37.57 -35.00
CA ASP A 903 7.98 38.63 -34.10
C ASP A 903 6.90 39.65 -33.70
N GLU A 904 7.16 40.41 -32.63
CA GLU A 904 6.21 41.35 -32.00
C GLU A 904 5.56 42.37 -32.95
N SER A 905 6.08 42.56 -34.16
CA SER A 905 5.54 43.51 -35.15
C SER A 905 4.49 42.90 -36.09
N ALA A 906 4.35 41.57 -36.16
CA ALA A 906 3.42 40.87 -37.05
C ALA A 906 2.70 39.69 -36.38
N GLY A 907 1.59 39.24 -36.98
CA GLY A 907 0.77 38.14 -36.45
C GLY A 907 -0.31 38.59 -35.46
N LEU A 908 -0.76 37.66 -34.61
CA LEU A 908 -1.97 37.82 -33.78
C LEU A 908 -1.96 39.09 -32.91
N ASP A 909 -3.13 39.70 -32.74
CA ASP A 909 -3.37 40.80 -31.81
C ASP A 909 -3.41 40.33 -30.34
N TRP A 910 -3.38 41.25 -29.38
CA TRP A 910 -3.40 40.90 -27.96
C TRP A 910 -4.68 40.20 -27.51
N CYS A 911 -5.86 40.62 -27.97
CA CYS A 911 -7.12 40.01 -27.54
C CYS A 911 -7.19 38.55 -27.98
N THR A 912 -6.71 38.24 -29.18
CA THR A 912 -6.57 36.87 -29.68
C THR A 912 -5.50 36.09 -28.90
N ARG A 913 -4.33 36.68 -28.62
CA ARG A 913 -3.27 36.04 -27.79
C ARG A 913 -3.75 35.73 -26.37
N TYR A 914 -4.47 36.65 -25.73
CA TYR A 914 -5.03 36.45 -24.39
C TYR A 914 -6.10 35.36 -24.36
N LYS A 915 -7.00 35.31 -25.35
CA LYS A 915 -7.95 34.19 -25.52
C LYS A 915 -7.23 32.85 -25.69
N ILE A 916 -6.11 32.83 -26.42
CA ILE A 916 -5.27 31.64 -26.58
C ILE A 916 -4.61 31.24 -25.26
N ILE A 917 -3.97 32.17 -24.54
CA ILE A 917 -3.37 31.93 -23.22
C ILE A 917 -4.42 31.36 -22.26
N LYS A 918 -5.58 32.02 -22.13
CA LYS A 918 -6.64 31.57 -21.22
C LYS A 918 -7.15 30.18 -21.60
N GLY A 919 -7.51 29.97 -22.87
CA GLY A 919 -8.01 28.66 -23.32
C GLY A 919 -7.00 27.52 -23.14
N ILE A 920 -5.69 27.78 -23.30
CA ILE A 920 -4.66 26.79 -22.95
C ILE A 920 -4.66 26.52 -21.45
N CYS A 921 -4.70 27.55 -20.59
CA CYS A 921 -4.74 27.38 -19.14
C CYS A 921 -5.97 26.57 -18.69
N ASP A 922 -7.16 26.91 -19.21
CA ASP A 922 -8.42 26.21 -18.96
C ASP A 922 -8.32 24.73 -19.42
N GLY A 923 -7.74 24.49 -20.60
CA GLY A 923 -7.53 23.15 -21.15
C GLY A 923 -6.55 22.30 -20.35
N VAL A 924 -5.40 22.84 -19.93
CA VAL A 924 -4.42 22.11 -19.10
C VAL A 924 -5.00 21.88 -17.70
N ASN A 925 -5.72 22.84 -17.11
CA ASN A 925 -6.42 22.66 -15.84
C ASN A 925 -7.52 21.59 -15.93
N TYR A 926 -8.27 21.52 -17.02
CA TYR A 926 -9.22 20.42 -17.27
C TYR A 926 -8.51 19.06 -17.36
N LEU A 927 -7.37 18.97 -18.05
CA LEU A 927 -6.60 17.73 -18.17
C LEU A 927 -6.00 17.29 -16.81
N HIS A 928 -5.50 18.22 -15.99
CA HIS A 928 -4.91 17.93 -14.68
C HIS A 928 -5.96 17.66 -13.60
N ASN A 929 -6.92 18.57 -13.43
CA ASN A 929 -7.83 18.65 -12.28
C ASN A 929 -9.30 18.35 -12.63
N GLY A 930 -9.69 18.47 -13.91
CA GLY A 930 -11.06 18.24 -14.37
C GLY A 930 -11.49 16.78 -14.44
N ARG A 931 -10.61 15.83 -14.09
CA ARG A 931 -10.83 14.38 -14.18
C ARG A 931 -10.28 13.67 -12.95
N GLN A 932 -10.84 12.50 -12.62
CA GLN A 932 -10.42 11.73 -11.43
C GLN A 932 -9.06 11.01 -11.58
N GLU A 933 -8.48 11.05 -12.78
CA GLU A 933 -7.08 10.74 -13.08
C GLU A 933 -6.58 11.87 -13.98
N GLY A 934 -5.58 12.63 -13.51
CA GLY A 934 -4.95 13.67 -14.31
C GLY A 934 -4.27 13.09 -15.55
N ILE A 935 -4.38 13.81 -16.66
CA ILE A 935 -3.61 13.58 -17.88
C ILE A 935 -2.56 14.68 -17.96
N TYR A 936 -1.31 14.33 -17.64
CA TYR A 936 -0.17 15.19 -17.94
C TYR A 936 0.22 15.02 -19.41
N HIS A 937 0.49 16.13 -20.07
CA HIS A 937 0.80 16.17 -21.50
C HIS A 937 2.26 15.84 -21.76
N LEU A 938 3.18 16.37 -20.95
CA LEU A 938 4.64 16.13 -20.98
C LEU A 938 5.34 16.53 -22.28
N ASP A 939 4.68 17.30 -23.15
CA ASP A 939 5.21 17.85 -24.40
C ASP A 939 4.46 19.15 -24.79
N LEU A 940 4.05 19.96 -23.81
CA LEU A 940 3.37 21.24 -24.07
C LEU A 940 4.32 22.20 -24.79
N LYS A 941 3.92 22.65 -25.97
CA LYS A 941 4.63 23.61 -26.83
C LYS A 941 3.67 24.20 -27.86
N PRO A 942 3.96 25.35 -28.48
CA PRO A 942 3.09 25.97 -29.50
C PRO A 942 2.71 25.05 -30.67
N GLY A 943 3.60 24.15 -31.09
CA GLY A 943 3.32 23.17 -32.14
C GLY A 943 2.19 22.17 -31.80
N ASN A 944 1.92 21.93 -30.51
CA ASN A 944 0.87 21.02 -30.03
C ASN A 944 -0.43 21.76 -29.65
N ILE A 945 -0.50 23.09 -29.85
CA ILE A 945 -1.74 23.87 -29.72
C ILE A 945 -2.31 24.11 -31.11
N LEU A 946 -3.41 23.47 -31.44
CA LEU A 946 -4.13 23.66 -32.70
C LEU A 946 -5.19 24.76 -32.57
N LEU A 947 -5.51 25.44 -33.67
CA LEU A 947 -6.49 26.52 -33.72
C LEU A 947 -7.69 26.13 -34.57
N ASP A 948 -8.89 26.38 -34.05
CA ASP A 948 -10.13 26.21 -34.80
C ASP A 948 -10.37 27.37 -35.79
N LYS A 949 -11.49 27.31 -36.54
CA LYS A 949 -11.91 28.38 -37.46
C LYS A 949 -12.04 29.77 -36.80
N ASN A 950 -12.28 29.83 -35.49
CA ASN A 950 -12.49 31.03 -34.69
C ASN A 950 -11.26 31.45 -33.86
N TYR A 951 -10.09 30.82 -34.04
CA TYR A 951 -8.86 31.01 -33.22
C TYR A 951 -9.01 30.57 -31.74
N ILE A 952 -9.96 29.68 -31.43
CA ILE A 952 -10.03 29.01 -30.14
C ILE A 952 -8.91 27.96 -30.07
N PRO A 953 -8.06 27.96 -29.02
CA PRO A 953 -7.00 26.98 -28.88
C PRO A 953 -7.55 25.62 -28.47
N LYS A 954 -7.01 24.55 -29.06
CA LYS A 954 -7.25 23.16 -28.67
C LYS A 954 -5.92 22.43 -28.51
N ILE A 955 -5.69 21.90 -27.30
CA ILE A 955 -4.51 21.10 -26.97
C ILE A 955 -4.60 19.76 -27.72
N ALA A 956 -3.61 19.45 -28.55
CA ALA A 956 -3.44 18.18 -29.25
C ALA A 956 -2.43 17.28 -28.53
N ASP A 957 -2.23 16.05 -29.00
CA ASP A 957 -1.17 15.12 -28.58
C ASP A 957 -1.08 14.76 -27.07
N PHE A 958 -2.04 15.20 -26.25
CA PHE A 958 -2.15 14.84 -24.84
C PHE A 958 -2.38 13.33 -24.65
N GLY A 959 -1.75 12.75 -23.63
CA GLY A 959 -1.88 11.33 -23.28
C GLY A 959 -1.29 10.33 -24.29
N LEU A 960 -0.67 10.77 -25.39
CA LEU A 960 0.08 9.88 -26.29
C LEU A 960 1.24 9.18 -25.56
N SER A 961 1.79 9.78 -24.50
CA SER A 961 2.75 9.15 -23.58
C SER A 961 2.18 7.90 -22.89
N ARG A 962 0.94 7.95 -22.41
CA ARG A 962 0.23 6.81 -21.78
C ARG A 962 0.00 5.67 -22.77
N LEU A 963 -0.37 5.99 -24.01
CA LEU A 963 -0.49 5.01 -25.11
C LEU A 963 0.83 4.29 -25.44
N LEU A 964 1.97 4.82 -24.99
CA LEU A 964 3.32 4.27 -25.18
C LEU A 964 3.91 3.60 -23.94
N GLY A 965 3.04 3.26 -22.98
CA GLY A 965 3.41 2.51 -21.77
C GLY A 965 4.12 3.35 -20.71
N ILE A 966 4.08 4.69 -20.81
CA ILE A 966 4.68 5.59 -19.82
C ILE A 966 3.61 5.90 -18.75
N PRO A 967 3.80 5.47 -17.48
CA PRO A 967 2.84 5.67 -16.41
C PRO A 967 2.78 7.14 -15.93
N SER A 968 1.64 7.49 -15.32
CA SER A 968 1.19 8.89 -15.22
C SER A 968 1.81 9.75 -14.11
N PHE A 969 2.45 9.20 -13.07
CA PHE A 969 2.85 10.02 -11.90
C PHE A 969 4.04 9.43 -11.13
N ASP A 970 5.00 10.27 -10.75
CA ASP A 970 6.09 9.96 -9.81
C ASP A 970 6.98 8.75 -10.18
N HIS A 971 7.35 8.68 -11.46
CA HIS A 971 8.25 7.67 -12.00
C HIS A 971 9.55 8.29 -12.54
N ILE A 972 10.66 7.59 -12.33
CA ILE A 972 11.93 7.81 -13.04
C ILE A 972 11.84 7.05 -14.37
N THR A 973 12.21 7.69 -15.48
CA THR A 973 12.19 7.06 -16.81
C THR A 973 13.53 7.15 -17.52
N GLU A 974 13.95 6.05 -18.14
CA GLU A 974 15.16 5.99 -19.00
C GLU A 974 14.94 6.63 -20.38
N LYS A 975 13.69 7.00 -20.73
CA LYS A 975 13.35 7.59 -22.03
C LYS A 975 13.23 9.11 -21.92
N HIS A 976 13.91 9.83 -22.81
CA HIS A 976 13.81 11.30 -22.90
C HIS A 976 12.41 11.74 -23.37
N ILE A 977 11.65 12.38 -22.48
CA ILE A 977 10.31 12.95 -22.71
C ILE A 977 10.40 14.48 -22.82
N GLY A 978 9.44 15.10 -23.51
CA GLY A 978 9.43 16.54 -23.77
C GLY A 978 10.21 16.95 -25.02
N THR A 979 10.25 18.26 -25.25
CA THR A 979 10.93 18.92 -26.38
C THR A 979 11.92 19.92 -25.82
N ASP A 980 13.16 19.84 -26.31
CA ASP A 980 14.27 20.72 -25.92
C ASP A 980 13.84 22.19 -26.00
N GLY A 981 14.07 22.93 -24.91
CA GLY A 981 13.59 24.31 -24.75
C GLY A 981 12.26 24.47 -24.00
N TYR A 982 11.47 23.41 -23.79
CA TYR A 982 10.27 23.43 -22.92
C TYR A 982 10.33 22.45 -21.73
N THR A 983 11.34 21.57 -21.72
CA THR A 983 11.57 20.57 -20.66
C THR A 983 12.07 21.23 -19.35
N PRO A 984 11.54 20.87 -18.16
CA PRO A 984 12.01 21.41 -16.88
C PRO A 984 13.43 20.96 -16.52
N PRO A 985 14.23 21.80 -15.84
CA PRO A 985 15.61 21.46 -15.47
C PRO A 985 15.69 20.24 -14.54
N GLU A 986 14.79 20.10 -13.56
CA GLU A 986 14.83 19.00 -12.60
C GLU A 986 14.56 17.63 -13.25
N TYR A 987 13.83 17.61 -14.37
CA TYR A 987 13.61 16.39 -15.15
C TYR A 987 14.88 15.96 -15.91
N VAL A 988 15.68 16.92 -16.40
CA VAL A 988 16.96 16.63 -17.08
C VAL A 988 17.96 16.00 -16.10
N GLU A 989 17.94 16.41 -14.83
CA GLU A 989 18.83 15.89 -13.78
C GLU A 989 18.35 14.56 -13.18
N THR A 990 17.05 14.37 -12.98
CA THR A 990 16.51 13.25 -12.17
C THR A 990 15.65 12.24 -12.93
N GLY A 991 15.22 12.57 -14.16
CA GLY A 991 14.26 11.77 -14.93
C GLY A 991 12.85 11.67 -14.31
N ARG A 992 12.54 12.43 -13.24
CA ARG A 992 11.29 12.36 -12.48
C ARG A 992 10.19 13.22 -13.10
N ILE A 993 9.01 12.62 -13.30
CA ILE A 993 7.81 13.29 -13.86
C ILE A 993 6.88 13.76 -12.74
N SER A 994 6.41 15.00 -12.81
CA SER A 994 5.42 15.58 -11.90
C SER A 994 4.42 16.48 -12.65
N GLU A 995 3.32 16.86 -12.00
CA GLU A 995 2.36 17.86 -12.51
C GLU A 995 3.00 19.22 -12.85
N LYS A 996 4.08 19.58 -12.15
CA LYS A 996 4.81 20.84 -12.31
C LYS A 996 5.69 20.85 -13.58
N PHE A 997 5.78 19.72 -14.29
CA PHE A 997 6.38 19.63 -15.62
C PHE A 997 5.59 20.47 -16.63
N ASP A 998 4.29 20.18 -16.77
CA ASP A 998 3.39 20.87 -17.70
C ASP A 998 3.25 22.35 -17.34
N VAL A 999 3.26 22.70 -16.04
CA VAL A 999 3.24 24.09 -15.56
C VAL A 999 4.47 24.87 -16.08
N PHE A 1000 5.66 24.27 -15.99
CA PHE A 1000 6.89 24.89 -16.50
C PHE A 1000 6.87 25.08 -18.02
N SER A 1001 6.48 24.04 -18.77
CA SER A 1001 6.33 24.13 -20.23
C SER A 1001 5.27 25.17 -20.64
N LEU A 1002 4.16 25.27 -19.90
CA LEU A 1002 3.13 26.29 -20.07
C LEU A 1002 3.68 27.71 -19.85
N GLY A 1003 4.45 27.94 -18.78
CA GLY A 1003 5.04 29.24 -18.51
C GLY A 1003 5.97 29.73 -19.63
N LEU A 1004 6.81 28.84 -20.17
CA LEU A 1004 7.66 29.15 -21.33
C LEU A 1004 6.84 29.45 -22.59
N MET A 1005 5.77 28.68 -22.82
CA MET A 1005 4.85 28.90 -23.93
C MET A 1005 4.07 30.23 -23.80
N ILE A 1006 3.65 30.64 -22.60
CA ILE A 1006 3.02 31.95 -22.39
C ILE A 1006 4.02 33.08 -22.69
N ILE A 1007 5.27 32.99 -22.21
CA ILE A 1007 6.33 33.95 -22.55
C ILE A 1007 6.51 34.05 -24.07
N GLU A 1008 6.46 32.93 -24.79
CA GLU A 1008 6.55 32.89 -26.25
C GLU A 1008 5.35 33.54 -26.95
N ILE A 1009 4.13 33.23 -26.50
CA ILE A 1009 2.91 33.85 -27.01
C ILE A 1009 2.95 35.37 -26.79
N MET A 1010 3.57 35.85 -25.70
CA MET A 1010 3.71 37.27 -25.40
C MET A 1010 4.85 37.98 -26.15
N THR A 1011 5.91 37.29 -26.57
CA THR A 1011 7.17 37.90 -27.08
C THR A 1011 7.60 37.48 -28.48
N GLY A 1012 7.11 36.35 -29.00
CA GLY A 1012 7.50 35.75 -30.27
C GLY A 1012 8.92 35.14 -30.28
N HIS A 1013 9.18 34.28 -31.27
CA HIS A 1013 10.40 33.45 -31.38
C HIS A 1013 11.73 34.19 -31.21
N LYS A 1014 11.82 35.48 -31.57
CA LYS A 1014 13.09 36.24 -31.59
C LYS A 1014 13.58 36.74 -30.23
N LYS A 1015 12.79 36.65 -29.14
CA LYS A 1015 13.11 37.28 -27.84
C LYS A 1015 13.30 36.34 -26.65
N GLN A 1016 12.88 35.07 -26.72
CA GLN A 1016 13.14 34.09 -25.66
C GLN A 1016 14.65 34.00 -25.31
N SER A 1017 15.52 34.08 -26.31
CA SER A 1017 16.98 34.01 -26.16
C SER A 1017 17.60 35.10 -25.29
N LYS A 1018 16.90 36.22 -25.05
CA LYS A 1018 17.40 37.35 -24.22
C LYS A 1018 16.92 37.32 -22.78
N ARG A 1019 16.08 36.34 -22.39
CA ARG A 1019 15.53 36.26 -21.02
C ARG A 1019 16.62 36.14 -19.96
N GLY A 1020 17.71 35.41 -20.24
CA GLY A 1020 18.83 35.23 -19.31
C GLY A 1020 19.73 36.46 -19.11
N GLU A 1021 19.55 37.52 -19.90
CA GLU A 1021 20.40 38.72 -19.88
C GLU A 1021 19.92 39.82 -18.90
N MET A 1022 18.74 39.65 -18.29
CA MET A 1022 18.08 40.70 -17.49
C MET A 1022 17.22 40.15 -16.35
N SER A 1023 16.96 40.98 -15.33
CA SER A 1023 16.10 40.59 -14.20
C SER A 1023 14.62 40.47 -14.58
N SER A 1024 13.85 39.66 -13.82
CA SER A 1024 12.41 39.47 -14.03
C SER A 1024 11.63 40.78 -14.12
N LYS A 1025 11.96 41.77 -13.28
CA LYS A 1025 11.31 43.09 -13.31
C LYS A 1025 11.60 43.84 -14.62
N GLN A 1026 12.86 43.89 -15.05
CA GLN A 1026 13.24 44.50 -16.32
C GLN A 1026 12.59 43.79 -17.52
N PHE A 1027 12.45 42.47 -17.47
CA PHE A 1027 11.78 41.69 -18.53
C PHE A 1027 10.28 42.03 -18.62
N ILE A 1028 9.58 42.15 -17.49
CA ILE A 1028 8.19 42.60 -17.42
C ILE A 1028 8.05 44.02 -18.01
N ASP A 1029 8.89 44.96 -17.57
CA ASP A 1029 8.87 46.36 -18.03
C ASP A 1029 9.09 46.46 -19.55
N VAL A 1030 10.04 45.67 -20.10
CA VAL A 1030 10.30 45.60 -21.55
C VAL A 1030 9.09 45.07 -22.33
N ILE A 1031 8.46 43.99 -21.86
CA ILE A 1031 7.29 43.41 -22.53
C ILE A 1031 6.11 44.39 -22.51
N HIS A 1032 5.87 45.02 -21.36
CA HIS A 1032 4.82 46.01 -21.17
C HIS A 1032 4.99 47.21 -22.10
N GLU A 1033 6.20 47.78 -22.18
CA GLU A 1033 6.49 48.90 -23.09
C GLU A 1033 6.41 48.53 -24.58
N ASN A 1034 6.70 47.28 -24.97
CA ASN A 1034 6.53 46.85 -26.38
C ASN A 1034 5.04 46.79 -26.77
N TRP A 1035 4.19 46.19 -25.93
CA TRP A 1035 2.75 46.11 -26.17
C TRP A 1035 2.09 47.50 -26.15
N LYS A 1036 2.47 48.35 -25.19
CA LYS A 1036 2.06 49.75 -25.10
C LYS A 1036 2.40 50.54 -26.36
N LYS A 1037 3.63 50.42 -26.89
CA LYS A 1037 4.02 51.05 -28.17
C LYS A 1037 3.19 50.53 -29.35
N ARG A 1038 2.92 49.22 -29.40
CA ARG A 1038 2.09 48.61 -30.46
C ARG A 1038 0.65 49.14 -30.46
N TRP A 1039 0.05 49.33 -29.28
CA TRP A 1039 -1.28 49.96 -29.19
C TRP A 1039 -1.25 51.45 -29.51
N GLN A 1040 -0.24 52.20 -29.05
CA GLN A 1040 -0.05 53.61 -29.39
C GLN A 1040 0.08 53.86 -30.90
N GLN A 1041 0.65 52.90 -31.65
CA GLN A 1041 0.73 52.94 -33.11
C GLN A 1041 -0.58 52.54 -33.82
N ALA A 1042 -1.50 51.86 -33.12
CA ALA A 1042 -2.81 51.43 -33.63
C ALA A 1042 -3.97 52.37 -33.21
N THR A 1043 -3.65 53.59 -32.76
CA THR A 1043 -4.60 54.56 -32.17
C THR A 1043 -5.45 55.25 -33.25
N PRO A 1044 -6.55 54.61 -33.66
CA PRO A 1044 -7.88 55.18 -33.39
C PRO A 1044 -8.85 54.19 -32.74
N MET A 1045 -8.39 53.00 -32.35
CA MET A 1045 -9.25 51.83 -32.14
C MET A 1045 -9.60 51.47 -30.68
N TYR A 1046 -8.98 52.12 -29.68
CA TYR A 1046 -9.16 51.78 -28.25
C TYR A 1046 -9.42 53.01 -27.38
N THR A 1047 -10.30 52.86 -26.38
CA THR A 1047 -10.52 53.83 -25.30
C THR A 1047 -9.47 53.71 -24.19
N THR A 1048 -9.37 54.70 -23.31
CA THR A 1048 -8.44 54.69 -22.16
C THR A 1048 -8.71 53.51 -21.22
N GLU A 1049 -9.96 53.23 -20.87
CA GLU A 1049 -10.33 52.09 -20.01
C GLU A 1049 -9.98 50.73 -20.61
N GLU A 1050 -10.07 50.60 -21.94
CA GLU A 1050 -9.64 49.39 -22.64
C GLU A 1050 -8.12 49.25 -22.58
N LEU A 1051 -7.37 50.33 -22.81
CA LEU A 1051 -5.90 50.31 -22.77
C LEU A 1051 -5.36 49.94 -21.38
N ASP A 1052 -5.98 50.41 -20.31
CA ASP A 1052 -5.60 50.06 -18.94
C ASP A 1052 -5.89 48.59 -18.62
N ARG A 1053 -7.03 48.06 -19.10
CA ARG A 1053 -7.36 46.63 -18.98
C ARG A 1053 -6.36 45.74 -19.74
N LEU A 1054 -5.99 46.14 -20.96
CA LEU A 1054 -5.03 45.42 -21.80
C LEU A 1054 -3.63 45.42 -21.16
N GLN A 1055 -3.20 46.54 -20.59
CA GLN A 1055 -1.95 46.64 -19.81
C GLN A 1055 -1.96 45.71 -18.58
N LEU A 1056 -3.06 45.66 -17.82
CA LEU A 1056 -3.21 44.77 -16.67
C LEU A 1056 -3.17 43.29 -17.08
N GLN A 1057 -3.83 42.92 -18.20
CA GLN A 1057 -3.76 41.56 -18.75
C GLN A 1057 -2.34 41.17 -19.14
N VAL A 1058 -1.60 42.03 -19.84
CA VAL A 1058 -0.18 41.80 -20.16
C VAL A 1058 0.61 41.55 -18.88
N LYS A 1059 0.50 42.45 -17.89
CA LYS A 1059 1.23 42.34 -16.62
C LYS A 1059 0.95 41.02 -15.88
N ILE A 1060 -0.32 40.66 -15.70
CA ILE A 1060 -0.70 39.42 -14.99
C ILE A 1060 -0.21 38.19 -15.75
N CYS A 1061 -0.35 38.15 -17.08
CA CYS A 1061 0.12 37.01 -17.88
C CYS A 1061 1.63 36.79 -17.76
N ILE A 1062 2.45 37.86 -17.77
CA ILE A 1062 3.91 37.69 -17.65
C ILE A 1062 4.35 37.36 -16.21
N GLU A 1063 3.73 37.95 -15.19
CA GLU A 1063 4.00 37.59 -13.79
C GLU A 1063 3.68 36.12 -13.52
N MET A 1064 2.50 35.66 -13.97
CA MET A 1064 2.09 34.25 -13.91
C MET A 1064 3.06 33.34 -14.65
N ALA A 1065 3.43 33.70 -15.89
CA ALA A 1065 4.32 32.90 -16.69
C ALA A 1065 5.72 32.78 -16.07
N LEU A 1066 6.22 33.84 -15.42
CA LEU A 1066 7.49 33.84 -14.69
C LEU A 1066 7.44 32.95 -13.43
N GLN A 1067 6.35 32.97 -12.67
CA GLN A 1067 6.15 32.06 -11.53
C GLN A 1067 6.05 30.59 -11.96
N CYS A 1068 5.47 30.31 -13.13
CA CYS A 1068 5.39 28.97 -13.69
C CYS A 1068 6.78 28.38 -14.05
N VAL A 1069 7.78 29.23 -14.31
CA VAL A 1069 9.14 28.84 -14.75
C VAL A 1069 10.21 29.03 -13.66
N GLU A 1070 9.80 29.07 -12.39
CA GLU A 1070 10.73 29.06 -11.26
C GLU A 1070 11.61 27.80 -11.27
N PRO A 1071 12.93 27.90 -11.01
CA PRO A 1071 13.82 26.74 -11.00
C PRO A 1071 13.39 25.70 -9.95
N GLU A 1072 13.03 26.17 -8.75
CA GLU A 1072 12.53 25.32 -7.67
C GLU A 1072 11.09 24.88 -7.96
N GLN A 1073 10.91 23.58 -8.21
CA GLN A 1073 9.63 22.97 -8.55
C GLN A 1073 8.48 23.30 -7.58
N LEU A 1074 8.79 23.39 -6.28
CA LEU A 1074 7.81 23.69 -5.22
C LEU A 1074 7.31 25.15 -5.21
N LYS A 1075 8.05 26.09 -5.82
CA LYS A 1075 7.64 27.50 -5.92
C LYS A 1075 6.71 27.78 -7.11
N ARG A 1076 6.56 26.82 -8.03
CA ARG A 1076 5.65 26.95 -9.18
C ARG A 1076 4.20 26.78 -8.73
N PRO A 1077 3.25 27.58 -9.24
CA PRO A 1077 1.83 27.47 -8.88
C PRO A 1077 1.21 26.14 -9.34
N THR A 1078 0.03 25.81 -8.84
CA THR A 1078 -0.83 24.76 -9.42
C THR A 1078 -1.62 25.30 -10.62
N MET A 1079 -2.10 24.43 -11.51
CA MET A 1079 -2.97 24.87 -12.61
C MET A 1079 -4.28 25.52 -12.14
N LEU A 1080 -4.77 25.16 -10.94
CA LEU A 1080 -5.94 25.77 -10.33
C LEU A 1080 -5.68 27.23 -9.94
N GLU A 1081 -4.53 27.51 -9.30
CA GLU A 1081 -4.08 28.87 -8.99
C GLU A 1081 -3.86 29.71 -10.26
N VAL A 1082 -3.30 29.10 -11.32
CA VAL A 1082 -3.09 29.75 -12.62
C VAL A 1082 -4.41 30.22 -13.23
N VAL A 1083 -5.45 29.37 -13.25
CA VAL A 1083 -6.76 29.73 -13.79
C VAL A 1083 -7.47 30.75 -12.87
N SER A 1084 -7.46 30.55 -11.55
CA SER A 1084 -8.09 31.47 -10.60
C SER A 1084 -7.60 32.92 -10.78
N ARG A 1085 -6.28 33.12 -10.87
CA ARG A 1085 -5.68 34.46 -11.05
C ARG A 1085 -5.96 35.09 -12.42
N LEU A 1086 -6.32 34.30 -13.43
CA LEU A 1086 -6.80 34.79 -14.73
C LEU A 1086 -8.31 35.12 -14.70
N ASP A 1087 -9.09 34.46 -13.84
CA ASP A 1087 -10.54 34.67 -13.68
C ASP A 1087 -10.91 35.81 -12.72
N ASP A 1088 -10.12 36.06 -11.67
CA ASP A 1088 -10.31 37.18 -10.73
C ASP A 1088 -10.34 38.55 -11.46
N MET A 1089 -9.73 38.61 -12.65
CA MET A 1089 -9.76 39.75 -13.57
C MET A 1089 -11.17 40.15 -14.05
N PHE A 1090 -12.14 39.23 -13.98
CA PHE A 1090 -13.53 39.47 -14.39
C PHE A 1090 -14.46 39.84 -13.24
N GLN A 1091 -14.12 39.46 -11.99
CA GLN A 1091 -14.97 39.71 -10.83
C GLN A 1091 -14.70 41.06 -10.14
N ASN A 1092 -13.46 41.57 -10.20
CA ASN A 1092 -13.10 42.84 -9.57
C ASN A 1092 -13.57 44.08 -10.36
N ARG A 1093 -14.90 44.29 -10.38
CA ARG A 1093 -15.57 45.49 -10.89
C ARG A 1093 -16.41 46.21 -9.83
N SER A 1094 -15.92 46.31 -8.60
CA SER A 1094 -16.56 47.10 -7.54
C SER A 1094 -15.67 47.47 -6.34
N LEU A 1095 -14.43 47.95 -6.56
CA LEU A 1095 -13.66 48.61 -5.49
C LEU A 1095 -13.07 49.95 -5.95
N SER A 1096 -13.38 50.98 -5.16
CA SER A 1096 -12.89 52.36 -5.24
C SER A 1096 -11.38 52.47 -5.02
N PRO A 1097 -10.73 53.56 -5.44
CA PRO A 1097 -9.27 53.70 -5.33
C PRO A 1097 -8.82 53.67 -3.86
N VAL A 1098 -8.00 52.68 -3.52
CA VAL A 1098 -7.35 52.58 -2.21
C VAL A 1098 -6.30 53.68 -2.10
N THR A 1099 -6.52 54.62 -1.19
CA THR A 1099 -5.52 55.60 -0.77
C THR A 1099 -4.33 54.91 -0.12
N SER A 1100 -3.14 55.37 -0.50
CA SER A 1100 -1.84 55.07 0.10
C SER A 1100 -1.81 54.96 1.62
N ILE A 1101 -1.12 53.94 2.15
CA ILE A 1101 -0.13 54.06 3.22
C ILE A 1101 1.07 53.18 2.84
N PHE A 1102 2.27 53.69 3.17
CA PHE A 1102 3.64 53.23 2.91
C PHE A 1102 3.90 51.72 2.77
#